data_AF-A0A2R6JXS3-F1
#
_entry.id   AF-A0A2R6JXS3-F1
#
_cell.length_a   1.000
_cell.length_b   1.000
_cell.length_c   1.000
_cell.angle_alpha   90.00
_cell.angle_beta   90.00
_cell.angle_gamma   90.00
#
_symmetry.space_group_name_H-M   'P 1'
#
loop_
_entity.id
_entity.type
_entity.pdbx_description
1 polymer ?
#
loop_
_entity_poly.entity_id
_entity_poly.type
_entity_poly.pdbx_seq_one_letter_code
_entity_poly.pdbx_strand_id
1 'polypeptide(L)'
;MDRRTFLSALLVGVAGTTTGADAFAATARAATTIDSLEFADGASLTTPSGGELTGDSVAVQLEDTAYNEDSDSNGDATIYADSTPIPVVAVDGTVVGIGATLASDDADFRSGNEEFLLNAWDAKLGSGTVLYDEGHDQYNTLRDFSNLANYLETKGDYTVTATQDIAADLPSADGLMLTGPATAFTDSEKQAVVDFVAGGGVVFIHDRSDYSEYDETANLNDVASALSLGFRFNDDQVFDDSSNGGEWYQPTTTQFDTTYDFFADRPGMEIDPDATHAVDVIEVDDGDTVDVRFDSGREEAVRVLGIDTPEKSSNQQYERTEEWEGLEDLSYLADWGAKATDFAKAELGGATVDLSFDDAEEGIFDAYDRLLGYVHYDDSGDGSRDTFYNYQAVVQGYARLYSSSFTNHERFYDAEVDAQTNGRRVWTNSDPANSAEIRNRSVDDTFFPTTASVRTSAGAIDRSRVPVVAESTAEQSGGSVSYASDIPLVGVDEAASVALVGSPLVDESYEQDEGYAVDTSGYENFVLVSNLIDHLSDIDGQVLIDGGHGQFGVDYALSAEDTAYYQRFLEGVGVDFDQVNELSTENLDRGRALVVTSPPDAFTSAELDAVAAFRDDGGTVICVGSSEATRTARRNLNDVASALGSDLRLNDDQITDATNNVNDDPAVPTTTVFDTSYPLFDAYDGTVTADRGTIDVQTVHADAQGDEYDNLNDEYVVFENAGDGDLDLTGYTVTDEVDQQYAFPDGFVLGVGDTVTLHTGSGTDTDTDLYWGSSSPIWNNSGDTVSVYDETGTLVEEYTY
;
A
#
# COMPACT_ATOMS: atom_id res chain seq x y z
N MET A 1 -1.65 13.61 -11.97
CA MET A 1 -2.27 12.28 -12.14
C MET A 1 -2.49 11.82 -10.73
N ASP A 2 -3.73 11.89 -10.25
CA ASP A 2 -4.06 11.49 -8.88
C ASP A 2 -3.81 10.00 -8.73
N ARG A 3 -2.90 9.63 -7.82
CA ARG A 3 -2.47 8.25 -7.52
C ARG A 3 -3.55 7.40 -6.81
N ARG A 4 -4.82 7.85 -6.73
CA ARG A 4 -5.73 7.39 -5.65
C ARG A 4 -7.20 7.17 -6.01
N THR A 5 -7.58 7.12 -7.28
CA THR A 5 -9.03 7.09 -7.63
C THR A 5 -9.43 5.92 -8.53
N PHE A 6 -9.04 4.69 -8.18
CA PHE A 6 -9.61 3.51 -8.86
C PHE A 6 -9.90 2.27 -7.98
N LEU A 7 -9.40 2.18 -6.75
CA LEU A 7 -9.65 1.01 -5.88
C LEU A 7 -10.78 1.29 -4.88
N SER A 8 -12.03 1.14 -5.34
CA SER A 8 -13.20 1.13 -4.45
C SER A 8 -14.31 0.25 -5.01
N ALA A 9 -14.01 -1.01 -5.36
CA ALA A 9 -15.03 -2.00 -5.69
C ALA A 9 -14.54 -3.46 -5.60
N LEU A 10 -13.89 -3.88 -4.50
CA LEU A 10 -13.59 -5.31 -4.31
C LEU A 10 -13.54 -5.65 -2.83
N LEU A 11 -14.69 -5.95 -2.20
CA LEU A 11 -14.72 -6.53 -0.85
C LEU A 11 -16.08 -7.14 -0.47
N VAL A 12 -16.54 -8.20 -1.13
CA VAL A 12 -17.45 -9.19 -0.49
C VAL A 12 -17.22 -10.61 -1.06
N GLY A 13 -16.19 -11.30 -0.59
CA GLY A 13 -15.98 -12.74 -0.81
C GLY A 13 -16.32 -13.54 0.46
N VAL A 14 -17.40 -14.33 0.42
CA VAL A 14 -17.85 -15.16 1.55
C VAL A 14 -16.94 -16.38 1.74
N ALA A 15 -16.29 -16.48 2.91
CA ALA A 15 -15.46 -17.60 3.32
C ALA A 15 -16.23 -18.95 3.36
N GLY A 16 -15.85 -19.89 2.50
CA GLY A 16 -16.27 -21.28 2.52
C GLY A 16 -15.10 -22.20 2.84
N THR A 17 -15.10 -22.78 4.05
CA THR A 17 -14.07 -23.73 4.51
C THR A 17 -14.04 -25.01 3.66
N THR A 18 -12.86 -25.43 3.20
CA THR A 18 -12.62 -26.83 2.82
C THR A 18 -11.30 -27.35 3.37
N THR A 19 -11.39 -28.53 3.97
CA THR A 19 -10.30 -29.28 4.56
C THR A 19 -9.74 -30.29 3.57
N GLY A 20 -8.41 -30.40 3.50
CA GLY A 20 -7.73 -31.69 3.38
C GLY A 20 -7.15 -32.05 2.01
N ALA A 21 -5.84 -31.89 1.93
CA ALA A 21 -4.87 -32.54 1.05
C ALA A 21 -5.30 -33.86 0.37
N ASP A 22 -5.13 -33.89 -0.96
CA ASP A 22 -4.50 -35.01 -1.66
C ASP A 22 -3.88 -34.51 -2.97
N ALA A 23 -2.56 -34.62 -3.05
CA ALA A 23 -1.78 -34.36 -4.24
C ALA A 23 -2.19 -35.34 -5.35
N PHE A 24 -2.81 -34.81 -6.41
CA PHE A 24 -2.86 -35.46 -7.71
C PHE A 24 -2.61 -34.40 -8.78
N ALA A 25 -1.57 -34.62 -9.58
CA ALA A 25 -1.30 -33.91 -10.82
C ALA A 25 -2.60 -33.83 -11.65
N ALA A 26 -3.22 -32.65 -11.64
CA ALA A 26 -4.28 -32.31 -12.55
C ALA A 26 -3.63 -31.97 -13.88
N THR A 27 -3.46 -32.97 -14.75
CA THR A 27 -3.65 -32.68 -16.18
C THR A 27 -5.09 -32.21 -16.30
N ALA A 28 -5.30 -30.89 -16.26
CA ALA A 28 -6.52 -30.26 -16.72
C ALA A 28 -6.82 -30.87 -18.09
N ARG A 29 -7.98 -31.53 -18.21
CA ARG A 29 -8.50 -31.77 -19.55
C ARG A 29 -8.86 -30.39 -20.05
N ALA A 30 -8.16 -29.90 -21.07
CA ALA A 30 -8.64 -28.75 -21.86
C ALA A 30 -10.14 -28.94 -22.08
N ALA A 31 -10.94 -27.92 -21.80
CA ALA A 31 -12.33 -27.98 -22.15
C ALA A 31 -12.40 -28.22 -23.66
N THR A 32 -13.46 -28.88 -24.13
CA THR A 32 -13.63 -29.00 -25.60
C THR A 32 -14.27 -27.75 -26.19
N THR A 33 -14.75 -26.86 -25.32
CA THR A 33 -15.53 -25.69 -25.65
C THR A 33 -15.17 -24.57 -24.69
N ILE A 34 -15.09 -23.33 -25.18
CA ILE A 34 -14.85 -22.13 -24.36
C ILE A 34 -15.86 -22.11 -23.20
N ASP A 35 -15.43 -21.76 -22.00
CA ASP A 35 -16.26 -21.88 -20.79
C ASP A 35 -17.38 -20.83 -20.69
N SER A 36 -17.09 -19.58 -21.05
CA SER A 36 -18.05 -18.47 -21.16
C SER A 36 -17.59 -17.46 -22.21
N LEU A 37 -18.38 -16.44 -22.51
CA LEU A 37 -17.94 -15.24 -23.22
C LEU A 37 -18.44 -14.01 -22.45
N GLU A 38 -17.66 -12.94 -22.42
CA GLU A 38 -18.03 -11.68 -21.79
C GLU A 38 -18.38 -10.61 -22.84
N PHE A 39 -19.41 -9.81 -22.60
CA PHE A 39 -19.87 -8.73 -23.48
C PHE A 39 -19.92 -7.40 -22.73
N ALA A 40 -18.76 -6.97 -22.21
CA ALA A 40 -18.59 -5.66 -21.58
C ALA A 40 -19.00 -4.51 -22.51
N ASP A 41 -19.80 -3.58 -21.99
CA ASP A 41 -20.38 -2.45 -22.75
C ASP A 41 -21.06 -2.91 -24.05
N GLY A 42 -21.72 -4.06 -24.01
CA GLY A 42 -22.37 -4.66 -25.16
C GLY A 42 -23.74 -4.09 -25.47
N ALA A 43 -24.11 -4.19 -26.73
CA ALA A 43 -25.41 -3.99 -27.32
C ALA A 43 -25.97 -5.31 -27.85
N SER A 44 -27.28 -5.39 -28.01
CA SER A 44 -27.95 -6.51 -28.66
C SER A 44 -28.05 -6.32 -30.18
N LEU A 45 -28.50 -7.36 -30.88
CA LEU A 45 -28.73 -7.32 -32.32
C LEU A 45 -30.23 -7.37 -32.62
N THR A 46 -30.69 -6.73 -33.70
CA THR A 46 -32.10 -6.71 -34.11
C THR A 46 -32.30 -7.18 -35.55
N THR A 47 -33.55 -7.39 -35.95
CA THR A 47 -33.92 -7.59 -37.36
C THR A 47 -33.77 -6.28 -38.15
N PRO A 48 -33.69 -6.31 -39.50
CA PRO A 48 -33.61 -5.10 -40.33
C PRO A 48 -34.80 -4.14 -40.21
N SER A 49 -35.87 -4.55 -39.53
CA SER A 49 -37.04 -3.73 -39.24
C SER A 49 -37.07 -3.15 -37.81
N GLY A 50 -36.01 -3.34 -37.01
CA GLY A 50 -35.96 -2.87 -35.61
C GLY A 50 -36.87 -3.68 -34.69
N GLY A 51 -36.82 -5.01 -34.79
CA GLY A 51 -37.56 -5.91 -33.91
C GLY A 51 -36.69 -7.09 -33.48
N GLU A 52 -37.15 -7.84 -32.49
CA GLU A 52 -36.41 -8.97 -31.88
C GLU A 52 -35.88 -9.96 -32.94
N LEU A 53 -34.56 -10.17 -32.94
CA LEU A 53 -33.85 -11.13 -33.77
C LEU A 53 -33.89 -12.50 -33.11
N THR A 54 -34.34 -13.52 -33.85
CA THR A 54 -34.40 -14.90 -33.36
C THR A 54 -34.07 -15.87 -34.50
N GLY A 55 -33.57 -17.06 -34.15
CA GLY A 55 -33.39 -18.18 -35.09
C GLY A 55 -31.95 -18.46 -35.49
N ASP A 56 -31.79 -19.28 -36.54
CA ASP A 56 -30.54 -19.97 -36.90
C ASP A 56 -29.35 -19.05 -37.28
N SER A 57 -29.55 -17.75 -37.44
CA SER A 57 -28.47 -16.79 -37.71
C SER A 57 -27.76 -16.29 -36.44
N VAL A 58 -28.27 -16.61 -35.25
CA VAL A 58 -27.69 -16.20 -33.97
C VAL A 58 -26.66 -17.25 -33.52
N ALA A 59 -25.41 -16.84 -33.32
CA ALA A 59 -24.35 -17.71 -32.82
C ALA A 59 -24.22 -17.66 -31.29
N VAL A 60 -24.47 -16.49 -30.69
CA VAL A 60 -24.39 -16.27 -29.24
C VAL A 60 -25.56 -15.39 -28.80
N GLN A 61 -26.16 -15.77 -27.68
CA GLN A 61 -27.18 -15.00 -26.97
C GLN A 61 -26.77 -14.88 -25.49
N LEU A 62 -27.31 -13.90 -24.77
CA LEU A 62 -27.09 -13.76 -23.33
C LEU A 62 -27.94 -14.76 -22.54
N GLU A 63 -27.60 -14.93 -21.26
CA GLU A 63 -28.37 -15.76 -20.33
C GLU A 63 -29.79 -15.20 -20.13
N ASP A 64 -30.73 -16.05 -19.71
CA ASP A 64 -32.14 -15.66 -19.48
C ASP A 64 -32.32 -14.60 -18.37
N THR A 65 -31.25 -14.33 -17.60
CA THR A 65 -31.19 -13.28 -16.56
C THR A 65 -30.87 -11.89 -17.12
N ALA A 66 -30.33 -11.83 -18.33
CA ALA A 66 -29.94 -10.56 -18.95
C ALA A 66 -31.17 -9.76 -19.41
N TYR A 67 -30.99 -8.44 -19.46
CA TYR A 67 -31.96 -7.49 -19.98
C TYR A 67 -31.23 -6.39 -20.75
N ASN A 68 -31.97 -5.61 -21.54
CA ASN A 68 -31.43 -4.47 -22.26
C ASN A 68 -32.22 -3.19 -21.98
N GLU A 69 -31.55 -2.05 -21.99
CA GLU A 69 -32.16 -0.73 -21.81
C GLU A 69 -31.70 0.27 -22.89
N ASP A 70 -32.49 1.32 -23.04
CA ASP A 70 -32.19 2.53 -23.81
C ASP A 70 -31.46 3.49 -22.87
N SER A 71 -30.13 3.45 -22.86
CA SER A 71 -29.32 4.05 -21.80
C SER A 71 -29.20 5.57 -21.96
N ASP A 72 -29.21 6.06 -23.20
CA ASP A 72 -29.22 7.49 -23.50
C ASP A 72 -30.64 8.11 -23.46
N SER A 73 -31.67 7.26 -23.44
CA SER A 73 -33.09 7.62 -23.39
C SER A 73 -33.60 8.41 -24.59
N ASN A 74 -32.97 8.27 -25.77
CA ASN A 74 -33.35 8.97 -26.99
C ASN A 74 -34.57 8.30 -27.68
N GLY A 75 -34.89 7.04 -27.35
CA GLY A 75 -36.04 6.28 -27.82
C GLY A 75 -35.85 5.50 -29.12
N ASP A 76 -34.63 5.22 -29.58
CA ASP A 76 -34.35 4.42 -30.78
C ASP A 76 -33.85 2.99 -30.52
N ALA A 77 -33.62 2.63 -29.26
CA ALA A 77 -33.39 1.26 -28.80
C ALA A 77 -34.59 0.32 -29.03
N THR A 78 -34.31 -0.92 -29.45
CA THR A 78 -35.28 -2.02 -29.41
C THR A 78 -35.19 -2.76 -28.09
N ILE A 79 -36.17 -2.59 -27.20
CA ILE A 79 -36.20 -3.33 -25.92
C ILE A 79 -36.77 -4.73 -26.12
N TYR A 80 -35.99 -5.74 -25.76
CA TYR A 80 -36.42 -7.14 -25.79
C TYR A 80 -37.43 -7.42 -24.67
N ALA A 81 -38.44 -8.22 -24.95
CA ALA A 81 -39.40 -8.61 -23.92
C ALA A 81 -38.76 -9.52 -22.87
N ASP A 82 -39.23 -9.43 -21.61
CA ASP A 82 -38.86 -10.35 -20.54
C ASP A 82 -38.88 -11.81 -21.05
N SER A 83 -37.80 -12.57 -20.81
CA SER A 83 -37.60 -13.96 -21.24
C SER A 83 -37.42 -14.22 -22.74
N THR A 84 -37.27 -13.19 -23.57
CA THR A 84 -36.75 -13.34 -24.94
C THR A 84 -35.22 -13.36 -24.88
N PRO A 85 -34.55 -14.40 -25.42
CA PRO A 85 -33.09 -14.43 -25.47
C PRO A 85 -32.54 -13.24 -26.26
N ILE A 86 -31.54 -12.56 -25.70
CA ILE A 86 -30.93 -11.36 -26.28
C ILE A 86 -29.74 -11.79 -27.15
N PRO A 87 -29.80 -11.68 -28.49
CA PRO A 87 -28.71 -12.09 -29.37
C PRO A 87 -27.62 -11.02 -29.38
N VAL A 88 -26.36 -11.46 -29.21
CA VAL A 88 -25.18 -10.58 -29.20
C VAL A 88 -24.15 -10.95 -30.26
N VAL A 89 -24.29 -12.11 -30.91
CA VAL A 89 -23.53 -12.46 -32.11
C VAL A 89 -24.45 -13.05 -33.17
N ALA A 90 -24.39 -12.52 -34.40
CA ALA A 90 -25.12 -13.03 -35.54
C ALA A 90 -24.22 -13.20 -36.78
N VAL A 91 -24.59 -14.16 -37.63
CA VAL A 91 -23.84 -14.53 -38.83
C VAL A 91 -24.74 -14.49 -40.06
N ASP A 92 -24.33 -13.77 -41.10
CA ASP A 92 -24.97 -13.77 -42.42
C ASP A 92 -23.92 -13.94 -43.52
N GLY A 93 -23.81 -15.17 -44.04
CA GLY A 93 -22.80 -15.52 -45.03
C GLY A 93 -21.36 -15.39 -44.49
N THR A 94 -20.59 -14.48 -45.07
CA THR A 94 -19.21 -14.14 -44.67
C THR A 94 -19.13 -12.91 -43.76
N VAL A 95 -20.27 -12.44 -43.22
CA VAL A 95 -20.29 -11.31 -42.28
C VAL A 95 -20.69 -11.83 -40.90
N VAL A 96 -19.93 -11.43 -39.89
CA VAL A 96 -20.19 -11.71 -38.47
C VAL A 96 -20.40 -10.37 -37.77
N GLY A 97 -21.57 -10.19 -37.17
CA GLY A 97 -21.90 -9.03 -36.35
C GLY A 97 -21.82 -9.39 -34.87
N ILE A 98 -21.15 -8.56 -34.10
CA ILE A 98 -20.85 -8.75 -32.68
C ILE A 98 -21.29 -7.48 -31.96
N GLY A 99 -22.17 -7.62 -30.99
CA GLY A 99 -22.74 -6.50 -30.24
C GLY A 99 -21.77 -5.86 -29.24
N ALA A 100 -20.50 -6.23 -29.22
CA ALA A 100 -19.53 -5.68 -28.30
C ALA A 100 -18.15 -5.62 -28.93
N THR A 101 -17.32 -4.76 -28.37
CA THR A 101 -15.89 -4.75 -28.61
C THR A 101 -15.27 -5.87 -27.78
N LEU A 102 -14.72 -6.90 -28.44
CA LEU A 102 -14.19 -8.09 -27.77
C LEU A 102 -12.67 -8.10 -27.85
N ALA A 103 -12.02 -8.56 -26.78
CA ALA A 103 -10.56 -8.75 -26.71
C ALA A 103 -9.76 -7.47 -27.04
N SER A 104 -10.24 -6.31 -26.58
CA SER A 104 -9.36 -5.14 -26.41
C SER A 104 -8.27 -5.44 -25.39
N ASP A 105 -7.23 -4.61 -25.35
CA ASP A 105 -6.08 -4.83 -24.45
C ASP A 105 -6.48 -4.77 -22.96
N ASP A 106 -7.57 -4.08 -22.61
CA ASP A 106 -8.14 -4.01 -21.25
C ASP A 106 -9.13 -5.17 -20.92
N ALA A 107 -9.31 -6.15 -21.81
CA ALA A 107 -10.32 -7.21 -21.63
C ALA A 107 -9.89 -8.28 -20.60
N ASP A 108 -10.87 -8.90 -19.93
CA ASP A 108 -10.59 -10.10 -19.12
C ASP A 108 -10.41 -11.33 -20.02
N PHE A 109 -9.16 -11.68 -20.30
CA PHE A 109 -8.80 -12.86 -21.10
C PHE A 109 -9.15 -14.21 -20.44
N ARG A 110 -9.73 -14.24 -19.23
CA ARG A 110 -10.35 -15.46 -18.66
C ARG A 110 -11.66 -15.84 -19.34
N SER A 111 -12.31 -14.89 -20.00
CA SER A 111 -13.60 -15.08 -20.67
C SER A 111 -13.49 -15.74 -22.05
N GLY A 112 -12.27 -16.03 -22.56
CA GLY A 112 -12.05 -16.76 -23.82
C GLY A 112 -12.53 -16.03 -25.08
N ASN A 113 -12.77 -14.72 -24.99
CA ASN A 113 -13.21 -13.89 -26.09
C ASN A 113 -12.23 -13.88 -27.27
N GLU A 114 -10.94 -13.89 -27.00
CA GLU A 114 -9.86 -13.99 -27.98
C GLU A 114 -9.88 -15.34 -28.72
N GLU A 115 -10.15 -16.44 -28.01
CA GLU A 115 -10.32 -17.77 -28.59
C GLU A 115 -11.53 -17.82 -29.51
N PHE A 116 -12.65 -17.22 -29.08
CA PHE A 116 -13.84 -17.11 -29.91
C PHE A 116 -13.55 -16.38 -31.22
N LEU A 117 -12.84 -15.25 -31.15
CA LEU A 117 -12.48 -14.49 -32.34
C LEU A 117 -11.53 -15.28 -33.26
N LEU A 118 -10.48 -15.89 -32.72
CA LEU A 118 -9.57 -16.72 -33.53
C LEU A 118 -10.31 -17.88 -34.21
N ASN A 119 -11.18 -18.60 -33.49
CA ASN A 119 -11.97 -19.68 -34.08
C ASN A 119 -12.95 -19.17 -35.14
N ALA A 120 -13.58 -18.01 -34.92
CA ALA A 120 -14.46 -17.41 -35.92
C ALA A 120 -13.69 -17.00 -37.18
N TRP A 121 -12.47 -16.46 -37.03
CA TRP A 121 -11.58 -16.15 -38.14
C TRP A 121 -11.10 -17.41 -38.85
N ASP A 122 -10.70 -18.46 -38.12
CA ASP A 122 -10.29 -19.76 -38.68
C ASP A 122 -11.42 -20.36 -39.53
N ALA A 123 -12.65 -20.32 -39.01
CA ALA A 123 -13.83 -20.88 -39.65
C ALA A 123 -14.28 -20.09 -40.89
N LYS A 124 -14.07 -18.76 -40.92
CA LYS A 124 -14.54 -17.89 -42.01
C LYS A 124 -13.46 -17.55 -43.04
N LEU A 125 -12.25 -17.25 -42.61
CA LEU A 125 -11.10 -16.88 -43.46
C LEU A 125 -10.11 -18.03 -43.62
N GLY A 126 -9.74 -18.68 -42.51
CA GLY A 126 -8.68 -19.69 -42.43
C GLY A 126 -7.24 -19.16 -42.36
N SER A 127 -6.92 -18.05 -43.06
CA SER A 127 -5.60 -17.37 -43.02
C SER A 127 -5.69 -16.07 -43.84
N GLY A 128 -4.78 -15.11 -43.65
CA GLY A 128 -4.61 -13.99 -44.59
C GLY A 128 -4.45 -12.62 -43.95
N THR A 129 -4.59 -11.56 -44.75
CA THR A 129 -4.48 -10.17 -44.26
C THR A 129 -5.84 -9.63 -43.86
N VAL A 130 -5.96 -9.11 -42.63
CA VAL A 130 -7.16 -8.43 -42.16
C VAL A 130 -6.86 -6.95 -41.96
N LEU A 131 -7.73 -6.12 -42.54
CA LEU A 131 -7.67 -4.68 -42.34
C LEU A 131 -8.51 -4.30 -41.12
N TYR A 132 -7.92 -3.53 -40.21
CA TYR A 132 -8.66 -2.80 -39.17
C TYR A 132 -8.91 -1.39 -39.70
N ASP A 133 -10.17 -0.97 -39.73
CA ASP A 133 -10.51 0.38 -40.20
C ASP A 133 -10.15 1.45 -39.15
N GLU A 134 -9.36 2.45 -39.55
CA GLU A 134 -9.05 3.64 -38.75
C GLU A 134 -9.40 4.95 -39.52
N GLY A 135 -10.07 4.83 -40.67
CA GLY A 135 -10.39 5.96 -41.56
C GLY A 135 -11.64 6.75 -41.20
N HIS A 136 -12.35 6.37 -40.13
CA HIS A 136 -13.71 6.85 -39.84
C HIS A 136 -13.88 7.31 -38.38
N ASP A 137 -12.80 7.80 -37.77
CA ASP A 137 -12.77 8.33 -36.40
C ASP A 137 -13.32 7.30 -35.38
N GLN A 138 -12.82 6.06 -35.46
CA GLN A 138 -13.16 4.97 -34.56
C GLN A 138 -12.81 5.34 -33.12
N TYR A 139 -13.66 4.96 -32.18
CA TYR A 139 -13.39 5.13 -30.75
C TYR A 139 -12.12 4.37 -30.33
N ASN A 140 -12.01 3.12 -30.79
CA ASN A 140 -10.82 2.29 -30.63
C ASN A 140 -10.01 2.22 -31.93
N THR A 141 -8.70 2.29 -31.79
CA THR A 141 -7.73 2.06 -32.86
C THR A 141 -7.16 0.65 -32.78
N LEU A 142 -6.39 0.22 -33.78
CA LEU A 142 -5.69 -1.08 -33.70
C LEU A 142 -4.74 -1.15 -32.50
N ARG A 143 -4.30 -0.01 -31.96
CA ARG A 143 -3.48 0.06 -30.75
C ARG A 143 -4.19 -0.50 -29.53
N ASP A 144 -5.51 -0.41 -29.46
CA ASP A 144 -6.31 -0.89 -28.32
C ASP A 144 -6.66 -2.38 -28.47
N PHE A 145 -6.19 -3.03 -29.53
CA PHE A 145 -6.32 -4.46 -29.82
C PHE A 145 -4.96 -5.06 -30.19
N SER A 146 -3.88 -4.47 -29.68
CA SER A 146 -2.53 -4.90 -30.05
C SER A 146 -2.27 -6.34 -29.61
N ASN A 147 -2.79 -6.74 -28.45
CA ASN A 147 -2.70 -8.11 -27.95
C ASN A 147 -3.52 -9.09 -28.80
N LEU A 148 -4.74 -8.73 -29.19
CA LEU A 148 -5.52 -9.55 -30.13
C LEU A 148 -4.82 -9.71 -31.48
N ALA A 149 -4.26 -8.62 -32.04
CA ALA A 149 -3.51 -8.68 -33.29
C ALA A 149 -2.31 -9.63 -33.15
N ASN A 150 -1.48 -9.45 -32.12
CA ASN A 150 -0.34 -10.33 -31.84
C ASN A 150 -0.77 -11.78 -31.63
N TYR A 151 -1.88 -12.02 -30.93
CA TYR A 151 -2.45 -13.34 -30.71
C TYR A 151 -2.84 -14.01 -32.02
N LEU A 152 -3.55 -13.30 -32.90
CA LEU A 152 -3.96 -13.78 -34.22
C LEU A 152 -2.77 -14.05 -35.14
N GLU A 153 -1.70 -13.26 -35.05
CA GLU A 153 -0.45 -13.48 -35.82
C GLU A 153 0.37 -14.66 -35.25
N THR A 154 0.34 -14.87 -33.94
CA THR A 154 1.15 -15.88 -33.25
C THR A 154 0.50 -17.26 -33.24
N LYS A 155 -0.81 -17.32 -32.96
CA LYS A 155 -1.58 -18.58 -32.89
C LYS A 155 -2.36 -18.88 -34.16
N GLY A 156 -2.65 -17.86 -34.97
CA GLY A 156 -3.23 -18.00 -36.30
C GLY A 156 -2.21 -17.87 -37.44
N ASP A 157 -2.72 -17.69 -38.67
CA ASP A 157 -1.92 -17.40 -39.88
C ASP A 157 -2.42 -16.09 -40.50
N TYR A 158 -2.46 -15.05 -39.66
CA TYR A 158 -3.01 -13.74 -39.98
C TYR A 158 -1.94 -12.66 -40.02
N THR A 159 -2.27 -11.54 -40.66
CA THR A 159 -1.57 -10.27 -40.52
C THR A 159 -2.62 -9.20 -40.34
N VAL A 160 -2.59 -8.46 -39.23
CA VAL A 160 -3.59 -7.44 -38.92
C VAL A 160 -2.95 -6.07 -39.12
N THR A 161 -3.56 -5.23 -39.95
CA THR A 161 -3.02 -3.89 -40.22
C THR A 161 -4.13 -2.84 -40.24
N ALA A 162 -3.84 -1.69 -39.65
CA ALA A 162 -4.70 -0.53 -39.76
C ALA A 162 -4.73 0.01 -41.20
N THR A 163 -5.87 0.53 -41.63
CA THR A 163 -6.02 1.29 -42.88
C THR A 163 -6.82 2.57 -42.66
N GLN A 164 -6.46 3.61 -43.42
CA GLN A 164 -7.15 4.90 -43.46
C GLN A 164 -7.98 5.06 -44.75
N ASP A 165 -7.91 4.10 -45.68
CA ASP A 165 -8.60 4.13 -46.98
C ASP A 165 -9.02 2.71 -47.37
N ILE A 166 -10.10 2.23 -46.74
CA ILE A 166 -10.62 0.87 -46.98
C ILE A 166 -10.93 0.62 -48.46
N ALA A 167 -11.39 1.63 -49.21
CA ALA A 167 -11.73 1.47 -50.62
C ALA A 167 -10.49 1.20 -51.49
N ALA A 168 -9.34 1.77 -51.14
CA ALA A 168 -8.08 1.53 -51.82
C ALA A 168 -7.42 0.19 -51.42
N ASP A 169 -7.55 -0.21 -50.16
CA ASP A 169 -6.74 -1.30 -49.58
C ASP A 169 -7.45 -2.66 -49.54
N LEU A 170 -8.79 -2.70 -49.51
CA LEU A 170 -9.58 -3.95 -49.54
C LEU A 170 -9.21 -4.93 -50.66
N PRO A 171 -8.84 -4.51 -51.89
CA PRO A 171 -8.43 -5.45 -52.95
C PRO A 171 -7.21 -6.32 -52.62
N SER A 172 -6.42 -5.96 -51.59
CA SER A 172 -5.27 -6.74 -51.10
C SER A 172 -5.53 -7.50 -49.81
N ALA A 173 -6.72 -7.40 -49.24
CA ALA A 173 -7.08 -8.03 -47.97
C ALA A 173 -7.93 -9.30 -48.17
N ASP A 174 -8.01 -10.12 -47.13
CA ASP A 174 -8.86 -11.29 -47.01
C ASP A 174 -9.99 -11.07 -45.99
N GLY A 175 -9.75 -10.19 -45.00
CA GLY A 175 -10.75 -9.75 -44.02
C GLY A 175 -10.79 -8.24 -43.79
N LEU A 176 -11.88 -7.80 -43.17
CA LEU A 176 -12.08 -6.44 -42.66
C LEU A 176 -12.69 -6.52 -41.25
N MET A 177 -12.09 -5.85 -40.28
CA MET A 177 -12.63 -5.62 -38.95
C MET A 177 -13.08 -4.16 -38.85
N LEU A 178 -14.36 -3.96 -38.51
CA LEU A 178 -14.98 -2.67 -38.27
C LEU A 178 -15.36 -2.58 -36.80
N THR A 179 -15.03 -1.47 -36.16
CA THR A 179 -15.54 -1.07 -34.85
C THR A 179 -16.40 0.19 -35.00
N GLY A 180 -17.08 0.61 -33.93
CA GLY A 180 -17.98 1.77 -33.94
C GLY A 180 -17.32 3.05 -34.51
N PRO A 181 -17.76 3.56 -35.68
CA PRO A 181 -17.15 4.71 -36.34
C PRO A 181 -17.95 6.00 -36.10
N ALA A 182 -17.30 7.06 -35.63
CA ALA A 182 -17.94 8.36 -35.46
C ALA A 182 -18.27 9.06 -36.80
N THR A 183 -17.53 8.75 -37.86
CA THR A 183 -17.74 9.29 -39.20
C THR A 183 -18.40 8.27 -40.13
N ALA A 184 -19.48 8.68 -40.81
CA ALA A 184 -20.20 7.83 -41.75
C ALA A 184 -19.37 7.45 -43.00
N PHE A 185 -19.44 6.18 -43.41
CA PHE A 185 -18.88 5.70 -44.67
C PHE A 185 -19.54 6.34 -45.89
N THR A 186 -18.72 6.73 -46.88
CA THR A 186 -19.21 7.20 -48.18
C THR A 186 -19.86 6.07 -48.99
N ASP A 187 -20.69 6.44 -49.97
CA ASP A 187 -21.28 5.46 -50.90
C ASP A 187 -20.21 4.63 -51.66
N SER A 188 -19.04 5.21 -51.93
CA SER A 188 -17.93 4.51 -52.57
C SER A 188 -17.29 3.47 -51.66
N GLU A 189 -17.10 3.79 -50.38
CA GLU A 189 -16.58 2.85 -49.38
C GLU A 189 -17.58 1.72 -49.14
N LYS A 190 -18.86 2.05 -48.93
CA LYS A 190 -19.93 1.05 -48.79
C LYS A 190 -19.99 0.12 -50.01
N GLN A 191 -19.84 0.65 -51.23
CA GLN A 191 -19.80 -0.20 -52.43
C GLN A 191 -18.54 -1.07 -52.49
N ALA A 192 -17.38 -0.58 -52.02
CA ALA A 192 -16.15 -1.37 -51.95
C ALA A 192 -16.30 -2.56 -50.98
N VAL A 193 -16.92 -2.35 -49.81
CA VAL A 193 -17.23 -3.43 -48.86
C VAL A 193 -18.21 -4.44 -49.46
N VAL A 194 -19.25 -3.99 -50.18
CA VAL A 194 -20.19 -4.87 -50.90
C VAL A 194 -19.46 -5.71 -51.95
N ASP A 195 -18.58 -5.10 -52.76
CA ASP A 195 -17.82 -5.80 -53.80
C ASP A 195 -16.82 -6.79 -53.18
N PHE A 196 -16.22 -6.44 -52.03
CA PHE A 196 -15.32 -7.30 -51.27
C PHE A 196 -16.02 -8.56 -50.75
N VAL A 197 -17.17 -8.42 -50.08
CA VAL A 197 -17.99 -9.55 -49.61
C VAL A 197 -18.48 -10.41 -50.77
N ALA A 198 -18.92 -9.80 -51.88
CA ALA A 198 -19.32 -10.52 -53.08
C ALA A 198 -18.15 -11.30 -53.73
N GLY A 199 -16.92 -10.83 -53.53
CA GLY A 199 -15.67 -11.48 -53.92
C GLY A 199 -15.25 -12.63 -53.01
N GLY A 200 -15.92 -12.83 -51.87
CA GLY A 200 -15.61 -13.84 -50.86
C GLY A 200 -14.84 -13.32 -49.65
N GLY A 201 -14.62 -12.01 -49.56
CA GLY A 201 -14.04 -11.37 -48.37
C GLY A 201 -14.93 -11.53 -47.14
N VAL A 202 -14.31 -11.55 -45.97
CA VAL A 202 -14.99 -11.72 -44.67
C VAL A 202 -14.99 -10.39 -43.92
N VAL A 203 -16.11 -10.05 -43.28
CA VAL A 203 -16.22 -8.82 -42.49
C VAL A 203 -16.67 -9.16 -41.07
N PHE A 204 -15.91 -8.69 -40.08
CA PHE A 204 -16.30 -8.68 -38.68
C PHE A 204 -16.70 -7.26 -38.31
N ILE A 205 -17.90 -7.11 -37.77
CA ILE A 205 -18.43 -5.80 -37.36
C ILE A 205 -18.71 -5.87 -35.87
N HIS A 206 -17.96 -5.09 -35.10
CA HIS A 206 -18.08 -4.93 -33.67
C HIS A 206 -18.78 -3.63 -33.34
N ASP A 207 -19.78 -3.74 -32.47
CA ASP A 207 -20.55 -2.63 -31.97
C ASP A 207 -20.20 -2.33 -30.51
N ARG A 208 -20.86 -1.33 -29.94
CA ARG A 208 -20.77 -0.98 -28.52
C ARG A 208 -22.09 -0.39 -28.06
N SER A 209 -22.37 -0.46 -26.76
CA SER A 209 -23.54 0.16 -26.15
C SER A 209 -23.61 1.68 -26.36
N ASP A 210 -24.83 2.21 -26.32
CA ASP A 210 -25.24 3.61 -26.45
C ASP A 210 -24.89 4.51 -25.24
N TYR A 211 -24.20 3.99 -24.22
CA TYR A 211 -23.88 4.74 -22.99
C TYR A 211 -23.17 6.08 -23.28
N SER A 212 -23.70 7.17 -22.73
CA SER A 212 -23.22 8.56 -22.89
C SER A 212 -23.40 9.19 -24.29
N GLU A 213 -24.50 8.87 -25.00
CA GLU A 213 -24.85 9.38 -26.35
C GLU A 213 -23.90 8.87 -27.45
N TYR A 214 -23.51 7.58 -27.38
CA TYR A 214 -22.70 6.93 -28.41
C TYR A 214 -23.58 6.51 -29.61
N ASP A 215 -23.84 7.44 -30.54
CA ASP A 215 -24.74 7.27 -31.71
C ASP A 215 -24.08 6.56 -32.94
N GLU A 216 -22.94 5.89 -32.77
CA GLU A 216 -22.17 5.26 -33.86
C GLU A 216 -22.87 4.03 -34.48
N THR A 217 -23.84 3.46 -33.77
CA THR A 217 -24.70 2.33 -34.18
C THR A 217 -25.32 2.57 -35.57
N ALA A 218 -25.72 3.80 -35.86
CA ALA A 218 -26.31 4.19 -37.14
C ALA A 218 -25.34 4.01 -38.31
N ASN A 219 -24.05 4.33 -38.13
CA ASN A 219 -23.04 4.23 -39.17
C ASN A 219 -22.73 2.77 -39.53
N LEU A 220 -22.68 1.89 -38.53
CA LEU A 220 -22.56 0.43 -38.73
C LEU A 220 -23.79 -0.13 -39.43
N ASN A 221 -24.98 0.29 -39.02
CA ASN A 221 -26.24 -0.12 -39.65
C ASN A 221 -26.40 0.35 -41.10
N ASP A 222 -25.71 1.43 -41.48
CA ASP A 222 -25.60 1.91 -42.85
C ASP A 222 -24.79 0.95 -43.74
N VAL A 223 -23.69 0.40 -43.21
CA VAL A 223 -22.90 -0.67 -43.85
C VAL A 223 -23.70 -1.98 -43.92
N ALA A 224 -24.32 -2.38 -42.80
CA ALA A 224 -25.20 -3.57 -42.74
C ALA A 224 -26.35 -3.49 -43.77
N SER A 225 -26.89 -2.29 -43.99
CA SER A 225 -27.92 -2.04 -45.00
C SER A 225 -27.39 -2.13 -46.43
N ALA A 226 -26.20 -1.62 -46.72
CA ALA A 226 -25.56 -1.78 -48.03
C ALA A 226 -25.30 -3.26 -48.36
N LEU A 227 -24.88 -4.04 -47.36
CA LEU A 227 -24.66 -5.49 -47.46
C LEU A 227 -25.96 -6.32 -47.47
N SER A 228 -27.10 -5.70 -47.18
CA SER A 228 -28.41 -6.37 -47.06
C SER A 228 -28.42 -7.48 -45.99
N LEU A 229 -27.73 -7.28 -44.86
CA LEU A 229 -27.65 -8.26 -43.77
C LEU A 229 -29.02 -8.52 -43.13
N GLY A 230 -29.21 -9.76 -42.67
CA GLY A 230 -30.37 -10.23 -41.94
C GLY A 230 -30.47 -9.76 -40.48
N PHE A 231 -29.48 -9.01 -39.99
CA PHE A 231 -29.45 -8.42 -38.66
C PHE A 231 -29.02 -6.94 -38.70
N ARG A 232 -29.25 -6.23 -37.61
CA ARG A 232 -28.81 -4.85 -37.33
C ARG A 232 -28.24 -4.78 -35.91
N PHE A 233 -27.44 -3.77 -35.68
CA PHE A 233 -26.93 -3.36 -34.38
C PHE A 233 -28.02 -2.57 -33.65
N ASN A 234 -28.28 -2.90 -32.40
CA ASN A 234 -29.28 -2.21 -31.60
C ASN A 234 -28.61 -1.06 -30.86
N ASP A 235 -29.33 0.04 -30.72
CA ASP A 235 -28.83 1.21 -29.99
C ASP A 235 -29.26 1.06 -28.53
N ASP A 236 -28.67 0.09 -27.84
CA ASP A 236 -29.01 -0.27 -26.46
C ASP A 236 -27.76 -0.63 -25.66
N GLN A 237 -27.95 -0.84 -24.35
CA GLN A 237 -26.97 -1.49 -23.50
C GLN A 237 -27.57 -2.75 -22.89
N VAL A 238 -26.78 -3.82 -22.88
CA VAL A 238 -27.13 -5.08 -22.22
C VAL A 238 -26.54 -5.17 -20.82
N PHE A 239 -27.33 -5.73 -19.89
CA PHE A 239 -26.98 -5.85 -18.48
C PHE A 239 -27.35 -7.24 -17.95
N ASP A 240 -26.65 -7.68 -16.91
CA ASP A 240 -27.02 -8.88 -16.15
C ASP A 240 -26.52 -8.76 -14.69
N ASP A 241 -27.43 -8.76 -13.72
CA ASP A 241 -27.10 -8.68 -12.29
C ASP A 241 -26.53 -10.00 -11.73
N SER A 242 -26.67 -11.11 -12.46
CA SER A 242 -26.42 -12.48 -11.97
C SER A 242 -25.29 -13.18 -12.70
N SER A 243 -25.22 -13.03 -14.02
CA SER A 243 -24.22 -13.67 -14.89
C SER A 243 -23.35 -12.58 -15.51
N ASN A 244 -22.31 -12.15 -14.78
CA ASN A 244 -21.44 -11.06 -15.21
C ASN A 244 -19.97 -11.25 -14.75
N GLY A 245 -19.07 -10.46 -15.33
CA GLY A 245 -17.62 -10.46 -15.09
C GLY A 245 -17.17 -9.77 -13.79
N GLY A 246 -18.10 -9.36 -12.94
CA GLY A 246 -17.85 -8.58 -11.73
C GLY A 246 -18.72 -7.33 -11.65
N GLU A 247 -19.04 -6.77 -12.82
CA GLU A 247 -19.91 -5.60 -12.96
C GLU A 247 -21.17 -5.93 -13.76
N TRP A 248 -22.31 -5.37 -13.37
CA TRP A 248 -23.63 -5.64 -13.97
C TRP A 248 -23.74 -5.25 -15.45
N TYR A 249 -22.82 -4.42 -15.96
CA TYR A 249 -22.68 -4.02 -17.37
C TYR A 249 -21.63 -4.84 -18.15
N GLN A 250 -21.14 -5.95 -17.56
CA GLN A 250 -20.28 -6.94 -18.20
C GLN A 250 -20.96 -8.32 -18.24
N PRO A 251 -22.09 -8.49 -18.96
CA PRO A 251 -22.78 -9.77 -19.01
C PRO A 251 -21.86 -10.88 -19.53
N THR A 252 -21.93 -12.04 -18.87
CA THR A 252 -21.28 -13.27 -19.33
C THR A 252 -22.31 -14.29 -19.79
N THR A 253 -21.95 -15.13 -20.75
CA THR A 253 -22.87 -16.13 -21.29
C THR A 253 -22.20 -17.43 -21.68
N THR A 254 -22.95 -18.53 -21.53
CA THR A 254 -22.60 -19.87 -22.01
C THR A 254 -23.54 -20.35 -23.13
N GLN A 255 -24.46 -19.49 -23.58
CA GLN A 255 -25.51 -19.84 -24.54
C GLN A 255 -25.02 -19.77 -25.99
N PHE A 256 -24.26 -20.80 -26.38
CA PHE A 256 -23.67 -20.91 -27.72
C PHE A 256 -24.47 -21.81 -28.67
N ASP A 257 -24.65 -21.39 -29.92
CA ASP A 257 -25.06 -22.29 -31.00
C ASP A 257 -23.83 -23.04 -31.55
N THR A 258 -23.56 -24.20 -30.95
CA THR A 258 -22.45 -25.10 -31.32
C THR A 258 -22.56 -25.71 -32.74
N THR A 259 -23.55 -25.33 -33.55
CA THR A 259 -23.51 -25.60 -35.00
C THR A 259 -22.50 -24.71 -35.73
N TYR A 260 -22.08 -23.60 -35.12
CA TYR A 260 -20.92 -22.81 -35.52
C TYR A 260 -19.64 -23.37 -34.86
N ASP A 261 -18.58 -23.48 -35.65
CA ASP A 261 -17.26 -23.95 -35.19
C ASP A 261 -16.46 -22.82 -34.49
N PHE A 262 -17.11 -21.96 -33.71
CA PHE A 262 -16.51 -20.75 -33.10
C PHE A 262 -16.01 -20.95 -31.67
N PHE A 263 -16.34 -22.08 -31.04
CA PHE A 263 -16.27 -22.20 -29.59
C PHE A 263 -15.25 -23.22 -29.12
N ALA A 264 -14.25 -23.60 -29.92
CA ALA A 264 -13.26 -24.57 -29.50
C ALA A 264 -12.31 -23.95 -28.46
N ASP A 265 -12.12 -24.60 -27.32
CA ASP A 265 -11.21 -24.10 -26.28
C ASP A 265 -9.75 -24.50 -26.56
N ARG A 266 -8.84 -23.55 -26.37
CA ARG A 266 -7.38 -23.68 -26.44
C ARG A 266 -6.77 -22.75 -25.39
N PRO A 267 -5.50 -22.95 -24.96
CA PRO A 267 -4.81 -21.98 -24.11
C PRO A 267 -4.74 -20.61 -24.82
N GLY A 268 -5.51 -19.65 -24.31
CA GLY A 268 -5.64 -18.29 -24.85
C GLY A 268 -4.59 -17.32 -24.30
N MET A 269 -5.03 -16.11 -23.95
CA MET A 269 -4.17 -15.02 -23.44
C MET A 269 -4.19 -14.86 -21.92
N GLU A 270 -4.92 -15.72 -21.20
CA GLU A 270 -4.90 -15.75 -19.74
C GLU A 270 -3.48 -15.97 -19.19
N ILE A 271 -3.13 -15.20 -18.16
CA ILE A 271 -1.89 -15.36 -17.41
C ILE A 271 -2.24 -16.10 -16.11
N ASP A 272 -1.78 -17.34 -15.99
CA ASP A 272 -1.93 -18.15 -14.79
C ASP A 272 -1.00 -17.62 -13.67
N PRO A 273 -1.52 -17.05 -12.57
CA PRO A 273 -0.69 -16.48 -11.51
C PRO A 273 0.11 -17.53 -10.73
N ASP A 274 -0.30 -18.81 -10.76
CA ASP A 274 0.37 -19.90 -10.05
C ASP A 274 1.49 -20.55 -10.87
N ALA A 275 1.67 -20.12 -12.13
CA ALA A 275 2.62 -20.69 -13.07
C ALA A 275 3.85 -19.79 -13.29
N THR A 276 4.98 -20.43 -13.58
CA THR A 276 6.15 -19.75 -14.15
C THR A 276 6.02 -19.71 -15.67
N HIS A 277 6.10 -18.52 -16.25
CA HIS A 277 5.97 -18.27 -17.68
C HIS A 277 7.33 -17.99 -18.31
N ALA A 278 7.66 -18.73 -19.36
CA ALA A 278 8.80 -18.38 -20.20
C ALA A 278 8.35 -17.27 -21.18
N VAL A 279 8.89 -16.06 -21.02
CA VAL A 279 8.51 -14.87 -21.80
C VAL A 279 9.73 -14.23 -22.44
N ASP A 280 9.55 -13.58 -23.59
CA ASP A 280 10.62 -12.86 -24.27
C ASP A 280 10.62 -11.38 -23.85
N VAL A 281 11.74 -10.85 -23.37
CA VAL A 281 11.89 -9.42 -23.08
C VAL A 281 12.06 -8.67 -24.40
N ILE A 282 11.06 -7.87 -24.76
CA ILE A 282 11.00 -7.14 -26.03
C ILE A 282 11.50 -5.70 -25.91
N GLU A 283 11.31 -5.07 -24.75
CA GLU A 283 11.82 -3.74 -24.44
C GLU A 283 12.27 -3.65 -22.97
N VAL A 284 13.22 -2.76 -22.69
CA VAL A 284 13.69 -2.44 -21.35
C VAL A 284 13.59 -0.94 -21.20
N ASP A 285 12.57 -0.49 -20.47
CA ASP A 285 12.29 0.92 -20.23
C ASP A 285 13.34 1.53 -19.31
N ASP A 286 13.57 0.89 -18.17
CA ASP A 286 14.54 1.28 -17.15
C ASP A 286 15.05 0.08 -16.34
N GLY A 287 15.49 0.32 -15.10
CA GLY A 287 16.13 -0.69 -14.26
C GLY A 287 15.14 -1.63 -13.57
N ASP A 288 13.88 -1.21 -13.42
CA ASP A 288 12.83 -1.94 -12.71
C ASP A 288 11.56 -2.14 -13.56
N THR A 289 11.55 -1.71 -14.82
CA THR A 289 10.44 -1.91 -15.74
C THR A 289 10.91 -2.49 -17.08
N VAL A 290 10.27 -3.58 -17.53
CA VAL A 290 10.52 -4.25 -18.83
C VAL A 290 9.22 -4.66 -19.52
N ASP A 291 9.17 -4.60 -20.84
CA ASP A 291 8.06 -5.16 -21.62
C ASP A 291 8.40 -6.59 -22.03
N VAL A 292 7.45 -7.50 -21.82
CA VAL A 292 7.59 -8.93 -22.16
C VAL A 292 6.51 -9.38 -23.12
N ARG A 293 6.83 -10.39 -23.93
CA ARG A 293 5.90 -11.10 -24.80
C ARG A 293 5.75 -12.55 -24.36
N PHE A 294 4.51 -12.96 -24.10
CA PHE A 294 4.15 -14.34 -23.79
C PHE A 294 4.10 -15.21 -25.06
N ASP A 295 4.13 -16.55 -24.89
CA ASP A 295 3.96 -17.49 -26.02
C ASP A 295 2.60 -17.33 -26.74
N SER A 296 1.60 -16.75 -26.06
CA SER A 296 0.32 -16.36 -26.67
C SER A 296 0.48 -15.26 -27.72
N GLY A 297 1.53 -14.43 -27.62
CA GLY A 297 1.67 -13.18 -28.36
C GLY A 297 1.27 -11.95 -27.54
N ARG A 298 0.60 -12.14 -26.40
CA ARG A 298 0.27 -11.07 -25.45
C ARG A 298 1.53 -10.36 -24.99
N GLU A 299 1.52 -9.04 -25.03
CA GLU A 299 2.57 -8.16 -24.54
C GLU A 299 2.08 -7.46 -23.28
N GLU A 300 2.95 -7.40 -22.27
CA GLU A 300 2.66 -6.75 -21.00
C GLU A 300 3.91 -6.07 -20.46
N ALA A 301 3.71 -4.92 -19.82
CA ALA A 301 4.74 -4.29 -19.01
C ALA A 301 4.88 -5.03 -17.67
N VAL A 302 6.10 -5.26 -17.23
CA VAL A 302 6.43 -5.89 -15.94
C VAL A 302 7.13 -4.87 -15.05
N ARG A 303 6.51 -4.53 -13.93
CA ARG A 303 7.16 -3.89 -12.78
C ARG A 303 7.89 -4.97 -11.99
N VAL A 304 9.21 -4.90 -12.00
CA VAL A 304 10.10 -5.86 -11.34
C VAL A 304 9.90 -5.75 -9.82
N LEU A 305 9.27 -6.76 -9.24
CA LEU A 305 8.81 -6.74 -7.85
C LEU A 305 9.95 -6.59 -6.82
N GLY A 306 9.70 -5.79 -5.78
CA GLY A 306 10.60 -5.61 -4.63
C GLY A 306 11.81 -4.70 -4.87
N ILE A 307 11.91 -4.04 -6.03
CA ILE A 307 12.99 -3.09 -6.30
C ILE A 307 12.45 -1.76 -6.84
N ASP A 308 13.21 -0.70 -6.59
CA ASP A 308 13.04 0.59 -7.23
C ASP A 308 14.41 1.13 -7.64
N THR A 309 14.55 1.52 -8.91
CA THR A 309 15.79 2.08 -9.44
C THR A 309 15.68 3.59 -9.57
N PRO A 310 16.79 4.35 -9.41
CA PRO A 310 16.70 5.80 -9.50
C PRO A 310 16.12 6.25 -10.85
N GLU A 311 15.37 7.34 -10.84
CA GLU A 311 14.73 7.85 -12.04
C GLU A 311 15.74 8.51 -12.98
N LYS A 312 15.61 8.26 -14.29
CA LYS A 312 16.45 8.92 -15.31
C LYS A 312 16.23 10.43 -15.31
N SER A 313 17.18 11.20 -15.88
CA SER A 313 17.07 12.67 -15.95
C SER A 313 15.79 13.20 -16.62
N SER A 314 15.12 12.43 -17.49
CA SER A 314 13.83 12.80 -18.09
C SER A 314 12.65 12.74 -17.11
N ASN A 315 12.82 11.96 -16.04
CA ASN A 315 11.81 11.64 -15.04
C ASN A 315 12.20 12.15 -13.64
N GLN A 316 13.33 12.84 -13.48
CA GLN A 316 13.85 13.32 -12.20
C GLN A 316 12.83 14.10 -11.34
N GLN A 317 11.82 14.73 -11.93
CA GLN A 317 10.73 15.38 -11.18
C GLN A 317 9.85 14.42 -10.35
N TYR A 318 9.96 13.10 -10.58
CA TYR A 318 9.24 12.07 -9.85
C TYR A 318 10.12 11.37 -8.81
N GLU A 319 11.42 11.69 -8.77
CA GLU A 319 12.38 11.17 -7.80
C GLU A 319 12.33 11.98 -6.51
N ARG A 320 12.49 11.30 -5.37
CA ARG A 320 12.54 11.93 -4.06
C ARG A 320 13.79 11.51 -3.33
N THR A 321 14.51 12.46 -2.75
CA THR A 321 15.68 12.12 -1.94
C THR A 321 15.28 11.39 -0.67
N GLU A 322 14.10 11.64 -0.14
CA GLU A 322 13.51 11.06 1.06
C GLU A 322 13.52 9.53 1.04
N GLU A 323 13.40 8.92 -0.13
CA GLU A 323 13.41 7.45 -0.34
C GLU A 323 14.83 6.84 -0.43
N TRP A 324 15.88 7.68 -0.47
CA TRP A 324 17.27 7.24 -0.64
C TRP A 324 18.16 7.59 0.55
N GLU A 325 18.40 6.64 1.44
CA GLU A 325 19.21 6.85 2.64
C GLU A 325 20.61 7.39 2.35
N GLY A 326 20.93 8.50 2.99
CA GLY A 326 22.20 9.21 2.88
C GLY A 326 22.46 9.87 1.52
N LEU A 327 21.49 9.95 0.62
CA LEU A 327 21.64 10.49 -0.74
C LEU A 327 20.72 11.69 -0.99
N GLU A 328 21.32 12.89 -1.09
CA GLU A 328 20.59 14.15 -1.24
C GLU A 328 20.75 14.83 -2.62
N ASP A 329 21.32 14.15 -3.62
CA ASP A 329 21.59 14.73 -4.95
C ASP A 329 20.79 14.01 -6.06
N LEU A 330 19.67 14.62 -6.46
CA LEU A 330 18.83 14.14 -7.56
C LEU A 330 19.59 13.98 -8.89
N SER A 331 20.62 14.78 -9.15
CA SER A 331 21.41 14.64 -10.39
C SER A 331 22.30 13.41 -10.34
N TYR A 332 22.83 13.10 -9.16
CA TYR A 332 23.57 11.86 -8.92
C TYR A 332 22.67 10.63 -9.06
N LEU A 333 21.46 10.67 -8.49
CA LEU A 333 20.45 9.62 -8.65
C LEU A 333 20.10 9.44 -10.13
N ALA A 334 19.87 10.52 -10.88
CA ALA A 334 19.58 10.44 -12.30
C ALA A 334 20.69 9.82 -13.16
N ASP A 335 21.96 10.07 -12.81
CA ASP A 335 23.10 9.40 -13.43
C ASP A 335 23.14 7.90 -13.11
N TRP A 336 22.62 7.48 -11.96
CA TRP A 336 22.49 6.08 -11.57
C TRP A 336 21.28 5.41 -12.20
N GLY A 337 20.17 6.11 -12.40
CA GLY A 337 19.02 5.60 -13.14
C GLY A 337 19.38 5.17 -14.56
N ALA A 338 20.20 5.97 -15.25
CA ALA A 338 20.74 5.59 -16.56
C ALA A 338 21.63 4.33 -16.49
N LYS A 339 22.41 4.15 -15.41
CA LYS A 339 23.28 2.96 -15.24
C LYS A 339 22.49 1.72 -14.84
N ALA A 340 21.42 1.86 -14.06
CA ALA A 340 20.49 0.78 -13.73
C ALA A 340 19.77 0.30 -14.99
N THR A 341 19.32 1.23 -15.83
CA THR A 341 18.77 0.91 -17.17
C THR A 341 19.78 0.17 -18.05
N ASP A 342 21.05 0.61 -18.09
CA ASP A 342 22.10 -0.06 -18.85
C ASP A 342 22.39 -1.48 -18.32
N PHE A 343 22.26 -1.68 -17.00
CA PHE A 343 22.36 -3.00 -16.37
C PHE A 343 21.20 -3.91 -16.80
N ALA A 344 19.96 -3.46 -16.66
CA ALA A 344 18.78 -4.19 -17.13
C ALA A 344 18.89 -4.59 -18.60
N LYS A 345 19.31 -3.67 -19.47
CA LYS A 345 19.52 -3.94 -20.91
C LYS A 345 20.60 -4.98 -21.17
N ALA A 346 21.64 -5.02 -20.34
CA ALA A 346 22.71 -6.00 -20.50
C ALA A 346 22.29 -7.40 -20.08
N GLU A 347 21.50 -7.52 -19.01
CA GLU A 347 21.07 -8.81 -18.46
C GLU A 347 19.82 -9.38 -19.14
N LEU A 348 18.84 -8.51 -19.47
CA LEU A 348 17.51 -8.92 -19.89
C LEU A 348 17.22 -8.64 -21.38
N GLY A 349 17.90 -7.67 -21.99
CA GLY A 349 17.53 -7.17 -23.32
C GLY A 349 17.54 -8.25 -24.41
N GLY A 350 16.35 -8.59 -24.94
CA GLY A 350 16.16 -9.61 -25.98
C GLY A 350 16.36 -11.05 -25.50
N ALA A 351 16.44 -11.27 -24.18
CA ALA A 351 16.52 -12.58 -23.57
C ALA A 351 15.12 -13.17 -23.39
N THR A 352 15.04 -14.50 -23.38
CA THR A 352 13.88 -15.19 -22.81
C THR A 352 14.11 -15.36 -21.31
N VAL A 353 13.16 -14.94 -20.48
CA VAL A 353 13.21 -15.01 -19.02
C VAL A 353 12.11 -15.92 -18.47
N ASP A 354 12.27 -16.38 -17.24
CA ASP A 354 11.18 -17.00 -16.47
C ASP A 354 10.56 -15.92 -15.58
N LEU A 355 9.27 -15.67 -15.80
CA LEU A 355 8.43 -14.73 -15.05
C LEU A 355 7.52 -15.53 -14.10
N SER A 356 7.51 -15.15 -12.83
CA SER A 356 6.60 -15.70 -11.82
C SER A 356 6.09 -14.62 -10.89
N PHE A 357 5.03 -14.91 -10.14
CA PHE A 357 4.34 -13.94 -9.28
C PHE A 357 4.47 -14.34 -7.80
N ASP A 358 4.25 -13.38 -6.90
CA ASP A 358 4.24 -13.61 -5.45
C ASP A 358 2.79 -13.64 -4.95
N ASP A 359 2.44 -14.65 -4.15
CA ASP A 359 1.09 -14.85 -3.63
C ASP A 359 0.76 -13.96 -2.42
N ALA A 360 1.76 -13.27 -1.85
CA ALA A 360 1.57 -12.28 -0.81
C ALA A 360 1.14 -10.90 -1.36
N GLU A 361 1.29 -10.66 -2.67
CA GLU A 361 0.78 -9.44 -3.32
C GLU A 361 -0.73 -9.53 -3.58
N GLU A 362 -1.43 -8.39 -3.54
CA GLU A 362 -2.88 -8.33 -3.81
C GLU A 362 -3.15 -8.40 -5.33
N GLY A 363 -2.92 -9.58 -5.89
CA GLY A 363 -3.00 -9.83 -7.34
C GLY A 363 -1.66 -9.67 -8.05
N ILE A 364 -1.69 -9.78 -9.38
CA ILE A 364 -0.48 -9.76 -10.21
C ILE A 364 -0.31 -8.47 -11.01
N PHE A 365 -1.19 -7.50 -10.86
CA PHE A 365 -1.13 -6.20 -11.54
C PHE A 365 -1.07 -5.08 -10.50
N ASP A 366 -0.28 -4.05 -10.79
CA ASP A 366 -0.29 -2.82 -10.02
C ASP A 366 -1.41 -1.87 -10.45
N ALA A 367 -1.54 -0.72 -9.76
CA ALA A 367 -2.55 0.29 -10.04
C ALA A 367 -2.38 1.01 -11.41
N TYR A 368 -1.33 0.68 -12.17
CA TYR A 368 -1.04 1.18 -13.52
C TYR A 368 -1.13 0.08 -14.58
N ASP A 369 -1.76 -1.05 -14.24
CA ASP A 369 -1.96 -2.22 -15.10
C ASP A 369 -0.65 -2.89 -15.55
N ARG A 370 0.44 -2.76 -14.78
CA ARG A 370 1.70 -3.47 -15.01
C ARG A 370 1.77 -4.75 -14.19
N LEU A 371 2.31 -5.82 -14.76
CA LEU A 371 2.54 -7.09 -14.06
C LEU A 371 3.58 -6.93 -12.94
N LEU A 372 3.27 -7.41 -11.74
CA LEU A 372 4.17 -7.47 -10.59
C LEU A 372 4.98 -8.77 -10.61
N GLY A 373 6.23 -8.72 -11.10
CA GLY A 373 6.94 -9.93 -11.52
C GLY A 373 8.30 -10.19 -10.86
N TYR A 374 8.55 -11.45 -10.53
CA TYR A 374 9.91 -11.99 -10.34
C TYR A 374 10.49 -12.45 -11.68
N VAL A 375 11.67 -11.91 -12.03
CA VAL A 375 12.33 -12.17 -13.30
C VAL A 375 13.59 -13.00 -13.07
N HIS A 376 13.67 -14.18 -13.71
CA HIS A 376 14.85 -15.02 -13.73
C HIS A 376 15.42 -15.19 -15.13
N TYR A 377 16.75 -15.07 -15.28
CA TYR A 377 17.44 -15.11 -16.58
C TYR A 377 18.68 -16.01 -16.56
N ASP A 378 19.19 -16.35 -17.76
CA ASP A 378 20.36 -17.19 -17.97
C ASP A 378 21.65 -16.38 -18.08
N ASP A 379 22.20 -15.95 -16.95
CA ASP A 379 23.52 -15.28 -16.88
C ASP A 379 24.66 -16.20 -17.38
N SER A 380 24.50 -17.51 -17.19
CA SER A 380 25.57 -18.48 -17.47
C SER A 380 25.72 -18.83 -18.96
N GLY A 381 24.66 -18.62 -19.76
CA GLY A 381 24.54 -19.04 -21.15
C GLY A 381 24.37 -20.55 -21.35
N ASP A 382 23.97 -21.30 -20.31
CA ASP A 382 23.81 -22.77 -20.37
C ASP A 382 22.37 -23.24 -20.64
N GLY A 383 21.44 -22.29 -20.71
CA GLY A 383 20.01 -22.47 -20.91
C GLY A 383 19.18 -22.54 -19.63
N SER A 384 19.80 -22.49 -18.44
CA SER A 384 19.10 -22.41 -17.15
C SER A 384 18.87 -20.95 -16.75
N ARG A 385 17.64 -20.62 -16.36
CA ARG A 385 17.26 -19.28 -15.91
C ARG A 385 17.17 -19.25 -14.41
N ASP A 386 18.33 -19.43 -13.77
CA ASP A 386 18.43 -19.55 -12.32
C ASP A 386 18.85 -18.23 -11.65
N THR A 387 19.22 -17.20 -12.42
CA THR A 387 19.66 -15.91 -11.87
C THR A 387 18.47 -14.99 -11.63
N PHE A 388 18.19 -14.71 -10.37
CA PHE A 388 17.09 -13.83 -9.95
C PHE A 388 17.46 -12.35 -10.12
N TYR A 389 16.94 -11.71 -11.17
CA TYR A 389 17.29 -10.33 -11.56
C TYR A 389 16.96 -9.31 -10.45
N ASN A 390 15.75 -9.36 -9.90
CA ASN A 390 15.27 -8.45 -8.86
C ASN A 390 16.30 -8.39 -7.70
N TYR A 391 16.67 -9.55 -7.17
CA TYR A 391 17.65 -9.66 -6.10
C TYR A 391 19.06 -9.19 -6.51
N GLN A 392 19.49 -9.48 -7.74
CA GLN A 392 20.80 -9.05 -8.23
C GLN A 392 20.90 -7.53 -8.36
N ALA A 393 19.82 -6.83 -8.72
CA ALA A 393 19.81 -5.37 -8.81
C ALA A 393 20.15 -4.73 -7.45
N VAL A 394 19.56 -5.23 -6.37
CA VAL A 394 19.83 -4.78 -4.99
C VAL A 394 21.24 -5.17 -4.53
N VAL A 395 21.62 -6.45 -4.65
CA VAL A 395 22.97 -6.96 -4.26
C VAL A 395 24.09 -6.14 -4.90
N GLN A 396 23.89 -5.74 -6.16
CA GLN A 396 24.86 -4.97 -6.91
C GLN A 396 24.81 -3.46 -6.60
N GLY A 397 23.75 -2.94 -5.98
CA GLY A 397 23.57 -1.53 -5.67
C GLY A 397 23.12 -0.71 -6.88
N TYR A 398 22.29 -1.28 -7.75
CA TYR A 398 21.60 -0.54 -8.83
C TYR A 398 20.20 -0.07 -8.43
N ALA A 399 19.61 -0.71 -7.43
CA ALA A 399 18.27 -0.44 -6.92
C ALA A 399 18.28 -0.30 -5.41
N ARG A 400 17.29 0.40 -4.86
CA ARG A 400 16.85 0.27 -3.47
C ARG A 400 15.84 -0.86 -3.34
N LEU A 401 15.62 -1.36 -2.13
CA LEU A 401 14.45 -2.16 -1.79
C LEU A 401 13.19 -1.30 -1.95
N TYR A 402 12.20 -1.85 -2.63
CA TYR A 402 10.84 -1.31 -2.64
C TYR A 402 9.96 -2.17 -1.73
N SER A 403 9.49 -1.60 -0.62
CA SER A 403 8.94 -2.35 0.51
C SER A 403 7.44 -2.64 0.38
N SER A 404 7.04 -3.51 -0.55
CA SER A 404 5.69 -4.08 -0.61
C SER A 404 5.56 -5.36 0.25
N SER A 405 4.40 -6.02 0.22
CA SER A 405 4.09 -7.21 1.03
C SER A 405 4.83 -8.51 0.62
N PHE A 406 5.63 -8.47 -0.45
CA PHE A 406 6.25 -9.65 -1.07
C PHE A 406 7.08 -10.54 -0.11
N THR A 407 7.11 -11.84 -0.41
CA THR A 407 7.69 -12.89 0.44
C THR A 407 9.22 -12.83 0.58
N ASN A 408 9.94 -12.16 -0.32
CA ASN A 408 11.41 -12.09 -0.29
C ASN A 408 11.96 -10.82 0.40
N HIS A 409 11.13 -10.06 1.10
CA HIS A 409 11.48 -8.73 1.65
C HIS A 409 12.74 -8.76 2.52
N GLU A 410 12.80 -9.60 3.55
CA GLU A 410 13.93 -9.70 4.48
C GLU A 410 15.23 -10.06 3.77
N ARG A 411 15.14 -10.92 2.76
CA ARG A 411 16.30 -11.30 1.95
C ARG A 411 16.83 -10.11 1.14
N PHE A 412 15.95 -9.23 0.66
CA PHE A 412 16.34 -8.04 -0.09
C PHE A 412 16.87 -6.96 0.85
N TYR A 413 16.25 -6.80 2.02
CA TYR A 413 16.73 -5.94 3.09
C TYR A 413 18.19 -6.26 3.44
N ASP A 414 18.52 -7.54 3.73
CA ASP A 414 19.89 -7.97 4.00
C ASP A 414 20.88 -7.61 2.87
N ALA A 415 20.43 -7.70 1.62
CA ALA A 415 21.25 -7.37 0.46
C ALA A 415 21.46 -5.86 0.28
N GLU A 416 20.45 -5.05 0.58
CA GLU A 416 20.54 -3.60 0.55
C GLU A 416 21.48 -3.09 1.63
N VAL A 417 21.31 -3.54 2.88
CA VAL A 417 22.20 -3.19 4.01
C VAL A 417 23.66 -3.54 3.69
N ASP A 418 23.91 -4.71 3.08
CA ASP A 418 25.25 -5.09 2.63
C ASP A 418 25.75 -4.21 1.47
N ALA A 419 24.89 -3.78 0.55
CA ALA A 419 25.25 -2.87 -0.55
C ALA A 419 25.57 -1.46 -0.03
N GLN A 420 24.77 -0.92 0.88
CA GLN A 420 24.95 0.35 1.57
C GLN A 420 26.24 0.36 2.38
N THR A 421 26.42 -0.62 3.28
CA THR A 421 27.60 -0.75 4.15
C THR A 421 28.92 -0.81 3.36
N ASN A 422 28.90 -1.41 2.17
CA ASN A 422 30.06 -1.53 1.30
C ASN A 422 30.19 -0.40 0.27
N GLY A 423 29.30 0.61 0.28
CA GLY A 423 29.30 1.72 -0.66
C GLY A 423 29.23 1.26 -2.12
N ARG A 424 28.41 0.24 -2.41
CA ARG A 424 28.31 -0.33 -3.76
C ARG A 424 27.48 0.59 -4.64
N ARG A 425 28.08 1.03 -5.75
CA ARG A 425 27.37 1.69 -6.86
C ARG A 425 26.55 2.90 -6.39
N VAL A 426 25.21 2.89 -6.47
CA VAL A 426 24.38 4.05 -6.06
C VAL A 426 24.73 4.50 -4.63
N TRP A 427 25.06 3.55 -3.76
CA TRP A 427 25.44 3.78 -2.37
C TRP A 427 26.86 4.34 -2.16
N THR A 428 27.65 4.58 -3.21
CA THR A 428 29.03 5.10 -3.09
C THR A 428 29.10 6.44 -2.35
N ASN A 429 28.07 7.27 -2.50
CA ASN A 429 27.99 8.60 -1.89
C ASN A 429 26.96 8.67 -0.75
N SER A 430 26.40 7.53 -0.32
CA SER A 430 25.47 7.50 0.80
C SER A 430 26.22 7.86 2.09
N ASP A 431 25.69 8.82 2.84
CA ASP A 431 26.24 9.29 4.11
C ASP A 431 25.13 9.64 5.13
N PRO A 432 24.39 8.62 5.65
CA PRO A 432 23.25 8.86 6.54
C PRO A 432 23.61 9.65 7.81
N ALA A 433 24.83 9.46 8.32
CA ALA A 433 25.33 10.16 9.50
C ALA A 433 25.50 11.68 9.33
N ASN A 434 25.40 12.19 8.10
CA ASN A 434 25.48 13.63 7.79
C ASN A 434 24.24 14.15 7.07
N SER A 435 23.13 13.40 7.08
CA SER A 435 21.85 13.82 6.53
C SER A 435 21.28 15.01 7.29
N ALA A 436 20.57 15.87 6.58
CA ALA A 436 20.02 17.09 7.16
C ALA A 436 18.93 16.78 8.19
N GLU A 437 19.08 17.32 9.40
CA GLU A 437 18.01 17.36 10.40
C GLU A 437 16.84 18.24 9.87
N ILE A 438 15.65 17.65 9.78
CA ILE A 438 14.42 18.33 9.36
C ILE A 438 13.37 18.25 10.48
N ARG A 439 12.44 19.20 10.52
CA ARG A 439 11.18 19.12 11.32
C ARG A 439 11.36 18.64 12.77
N ASN A 440 12.41 19.10 13.43
CA ASN A 440 12.73 18.72 14.80
C ASN A 440 12.66 19.93 15.74
N ARG A 441 11.43 20.37 16.04
CA ARG A 441 11.18 21.46 16.99
C ARG A 441 10.33 20.94 18.14
N SER A 442 10.25 21.71 19.23
CA SER A 442 9.28 21.42 20.29
C SER A 442 7.86 21.39 19.71
N VAL A 443 7.05 20.44 20.17
CA VAL A 443 5.69 20.17 19.71
C VAL A 443 4.74 21.26 20.23
N ASP A 444 4.47 22.25 19.38
CA ASP A 444 3.49 23.30 19.66
C ASP A 444 2.06 22.88 19.24
N ASP A 445 1.94 22.15 18.12
CA ASP A 445 0.69 21.59 17.60
C ASP A 445 0.92 20.33 16.75
N THR A 446 -0.14 19.54 16.59
CA THR A 446 -0.16 18.31 15.80
C THR A 446 -1.49 18.17 15.06
N PHE A 447 -1.50 17.44 13.94
CA PHE A 447 -2.72 17.09 13.21
C PHE A 447 -2.96 15.58 13.25
N PHE A 448 -4.22 15.17 13.17
CA PHE A 448 -4.65 13.77 13.32
C PHE A 448 -5.57 13.38 12.15
N PRO A 449 -5.03 12.95 10.99
CA PRO A 449 -5.85 12.55 9.86
C PRO A 449 -6.67 11.28 10.17
N THR A 450 -7.88 11.18 9.62
CA THR A 450 -8.74 9.97 9.70
C THR A 450 -8.79 9.37 11.13
N THR A 451 -8.95 10.21 12.15
CA THR A 451 -8.71 9.77 13.53
C THR A 451 -9.91 9.09 14.19
N ALA A 452 -9.65 7.99 14.89
CA ALA A 452 -10.55 7.38 15.87
C ALA A 452 -10.05 7.63 17.30
N SER A 453 -10.93 7.52 18.30
CA SER A 453 -10.52 7.67 19.70
C SER A 453 -9.93 6.39 20.29
N VAL A 454 -9.13 6.57 21.34
CA VAL A 454 -8.55 5.47 22.12
C VAL A 454 -9.44 5.12 23.30
N ARG A 455 -9.55 3.85 23.65
CA ARG A 455 -10.29 3.39 24.84
C ARG A 455 -9.58 2.24 25.51
N THR A 456 -10.14 1.72 26.61
CA THR A 456 -9.72 0.44 27.18
C THR A 456 -10.68 -0.67 26.77
N SER A 457 -10.26 -1.92 26.98
CA SER A 457 -11.11 -3.11 26.87
C SER A 457 -12.33 -3.08 27.80
N ALA A 458 -12.28 -2.27 28.88
CA ALA A 458 -13.34 -2.13 29.86
C ALA A 458 -14.25 -0.88 29.66
N GLY A 459 -13.87 0.07 28.79
CA GLY A 459 -14.62 1.30 28.58
C GLY A 459 -13.71 2.50 28.33
N ALA A 460 -14.08 3.67 28.85
CA ALA A 460 -13.25 4.88 28.74
C ALA A 460 -11.87 4.68 29.38
N ILE A 461 -10.83 5.22 28.74
CA ILE A 461 -9.47 5.30 29.31
C ILE A 461 -9.39 6.41 30.37
N ASP A 462 -8.56 6.19 31.39
CA ASP A 462 -8.30 7.21 32.41
C ASP A 462 -7.41 8.31 31.83
N ARG A 463 -7.71 9.59 32.12
CA ARG A 463 -6.99 10.74 31.55
C ARG A 463 -5.51 10.76 31.91
N SER A 464 -5.09 10.13 33.01
CA SER A 464 -3.68 9.99 33.38
C SER A 464 -2.86 9.18 32.38
N ARG A 465 -3.49 8.38 31.52
CA ARG A 465 -2.85 7.53 30.49
C ARG A 465 -2.95 8.12 29.08
N VAL A 466 -3.27 9.41 28.96
CA VAL A 466 -3.63 10.06 27.69
C VAL A 466 -2.78 11.31 27.49
N PRO A 467 -1.62 11.22 26.81
CA PRO A 467 -0.77 12.39 26.57
C PRO A 467 -1.42 13.43 25.66
N VAL A 468 -2.27 13.02 24.71
CA VAL A 468 -2.89 13.91 23.72
C VAL A 468 -4.40 13.68 23.64
N VAL A 469 -5.16 14.76 23.74
CA VAL A 469 -6.62 14.77 23.52
C VAL A 469 -6.99 15.73 22.39
N ALA A 470 -8.17 15.52 21.81
CA ALA A 470 -8.73 16.44 20.83
C ALA A 470 -9.09 17.79 21.47
N GLU A 471 -9.12 18.84 20.65
CA GLU A 471 -9.63 20.14 21.06
C GLU A 471 -11.08 20.06 21.55
N SER A 472 -11.46 20.96 22.45
CA SER A 472 -12.82 20.94 23.06
C SER A 472 -13.97 21.16 22.08
N THR A 473 -13.67 21.59 20.85
CA THR A 473 -14.61 21.76 19.74
C THR A 473 -14.77 20.51 18.88
N ALA A 474 -13.93 19.50 19.06
CA ALA A 474 -14.01 18.26 18.32
C ALA A 474 -15.29 17.49 18.63
N GLU A 475 -15.85 16.86 17.61
CA GLU A 475 -17.04 16.03 17.65
C GLU A 475 -16.68 14.57 17.39
N GLN A 476 -17.20 13.68 18.25
CA GLN A 476 -17.11 12.24 18.07
C GLN A 476 -18.39 11.72 17.42
N SER A 477 -18.25 10.88 16.39
CA SER A 477 -19.35 10.20 15.74
C SER A 477 -19.14 8.68 15.71
N GLY A 478 -20.16 7.90 16.08
CA GLY A 478 -20.03 6.44 16.23
C GLY A 478 -19.42 6.04 17.58
N GLY A 479 -18.79 4.85 17.60
CA GLY A 479 -18.07 4.34 18.77
C GLY A 479 -18.90 3.54 19.76
N SER A 480 -18.27 2.50 20.30
CA SER A 480 -18.75 1.70 21.42
C SER A 480 -18.55 2.38 22.77
N VAL A 481 -17.63 3.35 22.84
CA VAL A 481 -17.42 4.26 23.98
C VAL A 481 -17.56 5.69 23.49
N SER A 482 -18.33 6.52 24.20
CA SER A 482 -18.48 7.94 23.90
C SER A 482 -17.85 8.81 24.98
N TYR A 483 -17.11 9.83 24.56
CA TYR A 483 -16.46 10.82 25.41
C TYR A 483 -17.22 12.14 25.35
N ALA A 484 -17.52 12.73 26.52
CA ALA A 484 -18.23 14.00 26.60
C ALA A 484 -17.31 15.23 26.51
N SER A 485 -16.03 15.02 26.78
CA SER A 485 -14.89 15.96 26.71
C SER A 485 -13.61 15.14 26.71
N ASP A 486 -12.46 15.79 26.44
CA ASP A 486 -11.13 15.16 26.50
C ASP A 486 -11.07 13.86 25.69
N ILE A 487 -11.50 13.92 24.42
CA ILE A 487 -11.51 12.77 23.52
C ILE A 487 -10.05 12.30 23.35
N PRO A 488 -9.68 11.09 23.79
CA PRO A 488 -8.30 10.61 23.78
C PRO A 488 -7.86 10.25 22.35
N LEU A 489 -6.80 10.91 21.87
CA LEU A 489 -6.23 10.65 20.54
C LEU A 489 -4.99 9.75 20.62
N VAL A 490 -4.25 9.84 21.73
CA VAL A 490 -3.10 8.97 22.04
C VAL A 490 -3.29 8.40 23.44
N GLY A 491 -3.20 7.09 23.59
CA GLY A 491 -3.24 6.40 24.88
C GLY A 491 -1.98 5.57 25.11
N VAL A 492 -1.51 5.53 26.36
CA VAL A 492 -0.25 4.88 26.75
C VAL A 492 -0.50 3.81 27.82
N ASP A 493 0.20 2.69 27.69
CA ASP A 493 0.25 1.60 28.65
C ASP A 493 1.72 1.27 28.95
N GLU A 494 2.33 2.08 29.82
CA GLU A 494 3.75 1.97 30.18
C GLU A 494 4.10 0.59 30.74
N ALA A 495 3.19 -0.03 31.50
CA ALA A 495 3.39 -1.37 32.05
C ALA A 495 3.43 -2.48 30.99
N ALA A 496 2.90 -2.21 29.79
CA ALA A 496 2.95 -3.13 28.66
C ALA A 496 3.96 -2.70 27.58
N SER A 497 4.61 -1.53 27.71
CA SER A 497 5.38 -0.87 26.65
C SER A 497 4.61 -0.80 25.33
N VAL A 498 3.33 -0.37 25.42
CA VAL A 498 2.43 -0.22 24.27
C VAL A 498 1.82 1.17 24.28
N ALA A 499 1.82 1.82 23.12
CA ALA A 499 0.98 2.97 22.85
C ALA A 499 -0.08 2.63 21.79
N LEU A 500 -1.20 3.34 21.84
CA LEU A 500 -2.20 3.33 20.78
C LEU A 500 -2.48 4.76 20.33
N VAL A 501 -2.18 5.03 19.07
CA VAL A 501 -2.40 6.30 18.39
C VAL A 501 -3.61 6.14 17.48
N GLY A 502 -4.60 7.01 17.59
CA GLY A 502 -5.85 6.90 16.85
C GLY A 502 -5.78 7.26 15.37
N SER A 503 -4.60 7.59 14.84
CA SER A 503 -4.42 8.25 13.55
C SER A 503 -3.03 7.92 12.94
N PRO A 504 -2.91 7.78 11.60
CA PRO A 504 -1.64 7.61 10.90
C PRO A 504 -0.88 8.95 10.81
N LEU A 505 -0.21 9.35 11.89
CA LEU A 505 0.38 10.68 12.05
C LEU A 505 1.54 11.01 11.11
N VAL A 506 2.16 9.99 10.51
CA VAL A 506 3.39 10.11 9.71
C VAL A 506 3.18 9.76 8.23
N ASP A 507 1.92 9.70 7.79
CA ASP A 507 1.50 9.45 6.42
C ASP A 507 2.00 10.55 5.48
N GLU A 508 2.83 10.18 4.50
CA GLU A 508 3.43 11.12 3.55
C GLU A 508 2.40 11.84 2.68
N SER A 509 1.19 11.29 2.54
CA SER A 509 0.17 11.90 1.68
C SER A 509 -0.38 13.24 2.16
N TYR A 510 -0.02 13.62 3.38
CA TYR A 510 -0.25 14.94 3.93
C TYR A 510 0.88 15.93 3.64
N GLU A 511 1.90 15.54 2.88
CA GLU A 511 2.97 16.42 2.41
C GLU A 511 2.57 17.17 1.13
N GLN A 512 3.00 18.43 1.04
CA GLN A 512 2.71 19.26 -0.14
C GLN A 512 3.33 18.69 -1.42
N ASP A 513 4.50 18.06 -1.32
CA ASP A 513 5.20 17.46 -2.45
C ASP A 513 4.53 16.14 -2.92
N GLU A 514 3.68 15.53 -2.09
CA GLU A 514 2.73 14.46 -2.47
C GLU A 514 1.45 14.99 -3.14
N GLY A 515 1.31 16.32 -3.25
CA GLY A 515 0.13 16.95 -3.81
C GLY A 515 -0.93 17.32 -2.77
N TYR A 516 -0.62 17.24 -1.46
CA TYR A 516 -1.51 17.77 -0.43
C TYR A 516 -1.65 19.29 -0.59
N ALA A 517 -2.86 19.81 -0.35
CA ALA A 517 -3.21 21.18 -0.74
C ALA A 517 -2.51 22.27 0.10
N VAL A 518 -1.99 21.92 1.28
CA VAL A 518 -1.29 22.82 2.20
C VAL A 518 0.00 22.19 2.70
N ASP A 519 0.91 23.02 3.18
CA ASP A 519 2.16 22.58 3.80
C ASP A 519 1.91 22.21 5.27
N THR A 520 2.16 20.95 5.63
CA THR A 520 1.98 20.40 6.98
C THR A 520 3.30 20.30 7.76
N SER A 521 4.43 20.72 7.18
CA SER A 521 5.75 20.66 7.81
C SER A 521 5.92 21.52 9.08
N GLY A 522 4.92 22.38 9.36
CA GLY A 522 4.80 23.16 10.58
C GLY A 522 4.30 22.37 11.79
N TYR A 523 3.65 21.23 11.59
CA TYR A 523 3.14 20.36 12.66
C TYR A 523 4.19 19.32 13.05
N GLU A 524 4.42 19.14 14.36
CA GLU A 524 5.50 18.31 14.90
C GLU A 524 5.05 16.87 15.15
N ASN A 525 4.31 16.29 14.22
CA ASN A 525 3.84 14.90 14.26
C ASN A 525 5.02 13.90 14.40
N PHE A 526 6.12 14.14 13.68
CA PHE A 526 7.29 13.27 13.67
C PHE A 526 7.99 13.23 15.04
N VAL A 527 8.11 14.39 15.69
CA VAL A 527 8.68 14.51 17.04
C VAL A 527 7.80 13.81 18.07
N LEU A 528 6.47 14.01 18.01
CA LEU A 528 5.54 13.34 18.92
C LEU A 528 5.66 11.80 18.84
N VAL A 529 5.67 11.23 17.63
CA VAL A 529 5.77 9.78 17.44
C VAL A 529 7.12 9.25 17.92
N SER A 530 8.21 9.96 17.63
CA SER A 530 9.57 9.52 17.99
C SER A 530 9.84 9.60 19.49
N ASN A 531 9.41 10.68 20.15
CA ASN A 531 9.47 10.76 21.61
C ASN A 531 8.57 9.71 22.28
N LEU A 532 7.43 9.36 21.67
CA LEU A 532 6.53 8.33 22.21
C LEU A 532 7.17 6.94 22.12
N ILE A 533 7.91 6.68 21.05
CA ILE A 533 8.73 5.47 20.91
C ILE A 533 9.77 5.42 22.02
N ASP A 534 10.59 6.46 22.17
CA ASP A 534 11.71 6.45 23.12
C ASP A 534 11.28 6.55 24.59
N HIS A 535 10.12 7.15 24.88
CA HIS A 535 9.52 7.14 26.22
C HIS A 535 9.20 5.72 26.70
N LEU A 536 8.84 4.83 25.76
CA LEU A 536 8.39 3.46 26.08
C LEU A 536 9.45 2.39 25.85
N SER A 537 10.48 2.67 25.05
CA SER A 537 11.54 1.73 24.76
C SER A 537 12.66 1.81 25.80
N ASP A 538 13.26 0.66 26.11
CA ASP A 538 14.44 0.53 26.98
C ASP A 538 15.70 0.15 26.18
N ILE A 539 15.56 -0.04 24.88
CA ILE A 539 16.64 -0.50 23.99
C ILE A 539 16.79 0.44 22.81
N ASP A 540 18.04 0.62 22.38
CA ASP A 540 18.39 1.32 21.16
C ASP A 540 18.24 0.38 19.94
N GLY A 541 18.13 0.94 18.75
CA GLY A 541 17.89 0.21 17.51
C GLY A 541 17.12 1.05 16.49
N GLN A 542 16.66 0.40 15.44
CA GLN A 542 15.89 1.02 14.37
C GLN A 542 14.42 1.17 14.74
N VAL A 543 13.70 2.10 14.14
CA VAL A 543 12.23 2.08 14.17
C VAL A 543 11.75 1.14 13.07
N LEU A 544 11.08 0.05 13.46
CA LEU A 544 10.52 -0.90 12.51
C LEU A 544 9.06 -0.57 12.25
N ILE A 545 8.60 -0.73 11.00
CA ILE A 545 7.18 -0.74 10.66
C ILE A 545 6.80 -2.12 10.11
N ASP A 546 5.67 -2.67 10.56
CA ASP A 546 5.11 -3.88 9.96
C ASP A 546 4.53 -3.53 8.60
N GLY A 547 5.11 -4.09 7.53
CA GLY A 547 4.55 -4.01 6.18
C GLY A 547 4.02 -5.34 5.69
N GLY A 548 4.10 -6.38 6.52
CA GLY A 548 3.36 -7.61 6.32
C GLY A 548 1.86 -7.41 6.57
N HIS A 549 1.12 -8.52 6.57
CA HIS A 549 -0.30 -8.56 6.93
C HIS A 549 -1.23 -7.68 6.07
N GLY A 550 -0.83 -7.42 4.82
CA GLY A 550 -1.63 -6.71 3.82
C GLY A 550 -1.72 -5.19 4.02
N GLN A 551 -0.74 -4.57 4.69
CA GLN A 551 -0.78 -3.13 4.99
C GLN A 551 -0.36 -2.24 3.82
N PHE A 552 0.46 -2.74 2.92
CA PHE A 552 0.91 -2.00 1.74
C PHE A 552 -0.26 -1.65 0.81
N GLY A 553 -0.33 -0.39 0.36
CA GLY A 553 -1.31 0.08 -0.64
C GLY A 553 -2.74 0.29 -0.10
N VAL A 554 -2.95 0.22 1.22
CA VAL A 554 -4.27 0.37 1.84
C VAL A 554 -4.42 1.72 2.53
N ASP A 555 -5.47 2.48 2.17
CA ASP A 555 -5.69 3.90 2.58
C ASP A 555 -5.70 4.20 4.10
N TYR A 556 -5.78 3.19 4.96
CA TYR A 556 -5.88 3.35 6.42
C TYR A 556 -4.73 2.72 7.19
N ALA A 557 -3.71 2.23 6.47
CA ALA A 557 -2.51 1.60 6.97
C ALA A 557 -1.29 2.33 6.39
N LEU A 558 -0.12 2.10 6.96
CA LEU A 558 1.14 2.66 6.46
C LEU A 558 2.15 1.54 6.26
N SER A 559 2.89 1.63 5.17
CA SER A 559 4.12 0.89 4.89
C SER A 559 5.32 1.82 4.94
N ALA A 560 6.54 1.30 4.76
CA ALA A 560 7.72 2.16 4.63
C ALA A 560 7.60 3.12 3.43
N GLU A 561 6.97 2.69 2.33
CA GLU A 561 6.74 3.52 1.15
C GLU A 561 5.71 4.64 1.39
N ASP A 562 4.93 4.59 2.49
CA ASP A 562 4.00 5.66 2.89
C ASP A 562 4.62 6.63 3.92
N THR A 563 5.90 6.46 4.26
CA THR A 563 6.54 7.15 5.41
C THR A 563 7.93 7.70 5.10
N ALA A 564 8.28 7.91 3.82
CA ALA A 564 9.62 8.33 3.39
C ALA A 564 10.10 9.63 4.07
N TYR A 565 9.20 10.59 4.32
CA TYR A 565 9.53 11.83 5.03
C TYR A 565 9.81 11.62 6.52
N TYR A 566 9.16 10.64 7.14
CA TYR A 566 9.42 10.25 8.52
C TYR A 566 10.74 9.48 8.64
N GLN A 567 11.04 8.60 7.68
CA GLN A 567 12.36 7.99 7.54
C GLN A 567 13.45 9.06 7.42
N ARG A 568 13.28 10.05 6.52
CA ARG A 568 14.22 11.17 6.38
C ARG A 568 14.39 11.98 7.67
N PHE A 569 13.31 12.17 8.44
CA PHE A 569 13.37 12.80 9.76
C PHE A 569 14.23 12.00 10.74
N LEU A 570 13.95 10.70 10.88
CA LEU A 570 14.68 9.80 11.78
C LEU A 570 16.16 9.73 11.41
N GLU A 571 16.47 9.64 10.12
CA GLU A 571 17.83 9.65 9.61
C GLU A 571 18.59 10.91 10.04
N GLY A 572 17.96 12.08 9.94
CA GLY A 572 18.55 13.37 10.33
C GLY A 572 18.85 13.52 11.83
N VAL A 573 18.24 12.68 12.67
CA VAL A 573 18.51 12.59 14.12
C VAL A 573 19.29 11.33 14.51
N GLY A 574 19.77 10.56 13.51
CA GLY A 574 20.63 9.40 13.71
C GLY A 574 19.91 8.12 14.11
N VAL A 575 18.63 7.97 13.74
CA VAL A 575 17.82 6.76 13.95
C VAL A 575 17.45 6.17 12.60
N ASP A 576 17.70 4.88 12.39
CA ASP A 576 17.30 4.21 11.15
C ASP A 576 15.81 3.82 11.19
N PHE A 577 15.19 3.71 10.03
CA PHE A 577 13.79 3.29 9.87
C PHE A 577 13.68 2.26 8.76
N ASP A 578 12.97 1.17 9.03
CA ASP A 578 12.87 0.06 8.09
C ASP A 578 11.54 -0.69 8.21
N GLN A 579 11.13 -1.33 7.12
CA GLN A 579 10.02 -2.26 7.13
C GLN A 579 10.45 -3.68 7.56
N VAL A 580 9.52 -4.44 8.12
CA VAL A 580 9.61 -5.88 8.32
C VAL A 580 8.30 -6.55 7.86
N ASN A 581 8.40 -7.62 7.08
CA ASN A 581 7.25 -8.41 6.62
C ASN A 581 7.13 -9.75 7.37
N GLU A 582 8.25 -10.35 7.78
CA GLU A 582 8.33 -11.56 8.59
C GLU A 582 8.67 -11.21 10.05
N LEU A 583 7.66 -11.21 10.92
CA LEU A 583 7.85 -10.91 12.35
C LEU A 583 8.42 -12.12 13.10
N SER A 584 9.76 -12.20 13.12
CA SER A 584 10.55 -13.17 13.87
C SER A 584 11.41 -12.47 14.93
N THR A 585 11.85 -13.20 15.96
CA THR A 585 12.78 -12.63 16.97
C THR A 585 14.06 -12.10 16.31
N GLU A 586 14.60 -12.82 15.33
CA GLU A 586 15.83 -12.40 14.61
C GLU A 586 15.64 -11.06 13.89
N ASN A 587 14.49 -10.86 13.24
CA ASN A 587 14.22 -9.63 12.49
C ASN A 587 13.85 -8.45 13.42
N LEU A 588 13.26 -8.73 14.58
CA LEU A 588 12.87 -7.71 15.57
C LEU A 588 14.04 -7.27 16.47
N ASP A 589 15.06 -8.10 16.66
CA ASP A 589 16.24 -7.81 17.52
C ASP A 589 17.04 -6.56 17.09
N ARG A 590 16.83 -6.06 15.86
CA ARG A 590 17.44 -4.81 15.36
C ARG A 590 16.66 -3.55 15.75
N GLY A 591 15.42 -3.69 16.19
CA GLY A 591 14.52 -2.58 16.45
C GLY A 591 14.62 -2.04 17.87
N ARG A 592 14.31 -0.74 18.04
CA ARG A 592 13.87 -0.17 19.31
C ARG A 592 12.36 -0.15 19.45
N ALA A 593 11.65 -0.15 18.33
CA ALA A 593 10.20 -0.12 18.26
C ALA A 593 9.68 -0.92 17.07
N LEU A 594 8.44 -1.42 17.21
CA LEU A 594 7.62 -1.90 16.12
C LEU A 594 6.35 -1.04 16.01
N VAL A 595 6.19 -0.35 14.89
CA VAL A 595 4.96 0.34 14.51
C VAL A 595 4.06 -0.65 13.79
N VAL A 596 2.84 -0.85 14.31
CA VAL A 596 1.83 -1.72 13.71
C VAL A 596 0.64 -0.86 13.36
N THR A 597 0.35 -0.69 12.07
CA THR A 597 -0.87 0.01 11.63
C THR A 597 -2.05 -0.94 11.57
N SER A 598 -3.25 -0.49 11.18
CA SER A 598 -4.45 -1.35 11.21
C SER A 598 -4.38 -2.44 10.14
N PRO A 599 -4.02 -3.70 10.48
CA PRO A 599 -3.61 -4.67 9.47
C PRO A 599 -4.82 -5.45 8.92
N PRO A 600 -5.04 -5.51 7.60
CA PRO A 600 -6.13 -6.29 7.00
C PRO A 600 -6.10 -7.77 7.42
N ASP A 601 -4.92 -8.37 7.48
CA ASP A 601 -4.73 -9.74 7.90
C ASP A 601 -4.37 -9.87 9.39
N ALA A 602 -4.71 -11.03 9.96
CA ALA A 602 -4.47 -11.31 11.35
C ALA A 602 -3.09 -11.93 11.56
N PHE A 603 -2.41 -11.49 12.61
CA PHE A 603 -1.13 -12.06 13.02
C PHE A 603 -1.33 -13.50 13.51
N THR A 604 -0.39 -14.36 13.16
CA THR A 604 -0.31 -15.72 13.68
C THR A 604 0.11 -15.69 15.16
N SER A 605 -0.13 -16.81 15.87
CA SER A 605 0.32 -16.91 17.26
C SER A 605 1.86 -16.87 17.39
N ALA A 606 2.60 -17.32 16.37
CA ALA A 606 4.06 -17.31 16.42
C ALA A 606 4.62 -15.88 16.30
N GLU A 607 4.04 -15.07 15.43
CA GLU A 607 4.40 -13.66 15.28
C GLU A 607 4.05 -12.88 16.55
N LEU A 608 2.85 -13.09 17.12
CA LEU A 608 2.48 -12.47 18.39
C LEU A 608 3.41 -12.88 19.54
N ASP A 609 3.86 -14.13 19.58
CA ASP A 609 4.86 -14.59 20.56
C ASP A 609 6.23 -13.89 20.34
N ALA A 610 6.62 -13.66 19.08
CA ALA A 610 7.87 -12.95 18.74
C ALA A 610 7.79 -11.45 19.11
N VAL A 611 6.69 -10.77 18.80
CA VAL A 611 6.47 -9.37 19.18
C VAL A 611 6.40 -9.22 20.71
N ALA A 612 5.77 -10.18 21.41
CA ALA A 612 5.77 -10.19 22.87
C ALA A 612 7.17 -10.39 23.45
N ALA A 613 8.00 -11.25 22.87
CA ALA A 613 9.38 -11.44 23.29
C ALA A 613 10.23 -10.19 23.06
N PHE A 614 10.11 -9.55 21.89
CA PHE A 614 10.74 -8.27 21.59
C PHE A 614 10.40 -7.19 22.62
N ARG A 615 9.11 -7.06 22.95
CA ARG A 615 8.65 -6.16 24.02
C ARG A 615 9.26 -6.52 25.37
N ASP A 616 9.22 -7.80 25.74
CA ASP A 616 9.75 -8.27 27.03
C ASP A 616 11.28 -8.05 27.15
N ASP A 617 11.99 -7.95 26.03
CA ASP A 617 13.43 -7.62 25.94
C ASP A 617 13.71 -6.11 25.95
N GLY A 618 12.68 -5.27 26.11
CA GLY A 618 12.78 -3.82 26.28
C GLY A 618 12.30 -3.01 25.07
N GLY A 619 11.90 -3.66 23.97
CA GLY A 619 11.31 -2.98 22.82
C GLY A 619 9.92 -2.42 23.11
N THR A 620 9.46 -1.49 22.27
CA THR A 620 8.10 -0.93 22.37
C THR A 620 7.25 -1.25 21.14
N VAL A 621 5.92 -1.27 21.29
CA VAL A 621 4.98 -1.44 20.17
C VAL A 621 4.02 -0.26 20.10
N ILE A 622 4.03 0.42 18.95
CA ILE A 622 3.13 1.56 18.66
C ILE A 622 2.02 1.09 17.74
N CYS A 623 0.82 0.92 18.29
CA CYS A 623 -0.37 0.60 17.51
C CYS A 623 -0.96 1.87 16.88
N VAL A 624 -1.05 1.92 15.55
CA VAL A 624 -1.53 3.08 14.79
C VAL A 624 -2.88 2.75 14.13
N GLY A 625 -3.91 3.47 14.54
CA GLY A 625 -5.29 3.30 14.08
C GLY A 625 -5.71 4.30 13.02
N SER A 626 -6.89 4.05 12.44
CA SER A 626 -7.63 5.00 11.60
C SER A 626 -9.14 4.76 11.75
N SER A 627 -9.93 5.81 11.60
CA SER A 627 -11.39 5.76 11.50
C SER A 627 -11.87 5.03 10.24
N GLU A 628 -11.07 5.08 9.17
CA GLU A 628 -11.39 4.42 7.89
C GLU A 628 -11.06 2.92 7.91
N ALA A 629 -10.31 2.45 8.92
CA ALA A 629 -9.98 1.04 9.06
C ALA A 629 -11.24 0.17 9.09
N THR A 630 -11.21 -0.93 8.33
CA THR A 630 -12.30 -1.90 8.32
C THR A 630 -12.52 -2.50 9.70
N ARG A 631 -13.70 -3.08 9.94
CA ARG A 631 -13.99 -3.76 11.20
C ARG A 631 -12.99 -4.90 11.49
N THR A 632 -12.52 -5.58 10.45
CA THR A 632 -11.53 -6.66 10.56
C THR A 632 -10.17 -6.08 10.92
N ALA A 633 -9.68 -5.08 10.19
CA ALA A 633 -8.38 -4.46 10.44
C ALA A 633 -8.27 -3.86 11.85
N ARG A 634 -9.28 -3.08 12.29
CA ARG A 634 -9.36 -2.56 13.66
C ARG A 634 -9.41 -3.68 14.71
N ARG A 635 -10.00 -4.83 14.39
CA ARG A 635 -9.99 -5.97 15.32
C ARG A 635 -8.59 -6.58 15.41
N ASN A 636 -7.90 -6.76 14.29
CA ASN A 636 -6.55 -7.33 14.27
C ASN A 636 -5.57 -6.45 15.06
N LEU A 637 -5.60 -5.13 14.86
CA LEU A 637 -4.79 -4.18 15.66
C LEU A 637 -5.08 -4.29 17.17
N ASN A 638 -6.37 -4.39 17.52
CA ASN A 638 -6.80 -4.58 18.91
C ASN A 638 -6.37 -5.93 19.50
N ASP A 639 -6.29 -6.96 18.68
CA ASP A 639 -5.85 -8.31 19.06
C ASP A 639 -4.31 -8.31 19.30
N VAL A 640 -3.52 -7.53 18.54
CA VAL A 640 -2.08 -7.27 18.81
C VAL A 640 -1.90 -6.64 20.19
N ALA A 641 -2.54 -5.49 20.47
CA ALA A 641 -2.46 -4.85 21.79
C ALA A 641 -2.89 -5.80 22.93
N SER A 642 -3.91 -6.62 22.68
CA SER A 642 -4.37 -7.63 23.62
C SER A 642 -3.35 -8.73 23.89
N ALA A 643 -2.62 -9.19 22.87
CA ALA A 643 -1.63 -10.26 22.98
C ALA A 643 -0.42 -9.81 23.82
N LEU A 644 -0.06 -8.52 23.70
CA LEU A 644 0.97 -7.88 24.51
C LEU A 644 0.51 -7.60 25.95
N GLY A 645 -0.74 -7.92 26.30
CA GLY A 645 -1.27 -7.71 27.65
C GLY A 645 -1.75 -6.29 27.92
N SER A 646 -1.72 -5.40 26.92
CA SER A 646 -2.32 -4.07 27.04
C SER A 646 -3.84 -4.13 26.99
N ASP A 647 -4.47 -3.27 27.77
CA ASP A 647 -5.92 -3.06 27.73
C ASP A 647 -6.36 -1.98 26.73
N LEU A 648 -5.45 -1.28 26.07
CA LEU A 648 -5.74 -0.24 25.09
C LEU A 648 -6.43 -0.80 23.84
N ARG A 649 -7.45 -0.09 23.33
CA ARG A 649 -8.19 -0.48 22.13
C ARG A 649 -8.53 0.75 21.28
N LEU A 650 -8.44 0.61 19.96
CA LEU A 650 -8.98 1.57 19.01
C LEU A 650 -10.51 1.47 19.03
N ASN A 651 -11.17 2.61 19.17
CA ASN A 651 -12.63 2.70 19.14
C ASN A 651 -13.16 2.60 17.69
N ASP A 652 -14.44 2.32 17.55
CA ASP A 652 -15.15 2.21 16.26
C ASP A 652 -15.92 3.50 15.95
N ASP A 653 -15.21 4.63 15.98
CA ASP A 653 -15.70 5.99 15.78
C ASP A 653 -14.83 6.80 14.81
N GLN A 654 -15.27 8.02 14.55
CA GLN A 654 -14.53 9.05 13.83
C GLN A 654 -14.59 10.35 14.64
N ILE A 655 -13.43 11.00 14.78
CA ILE A 655 -13.31 12.32 15.40
C ILE A 655 -13.13 13.36 14.30
N THR A 656 -13.92 14.43 14.36
CA THR A 656 -13.83 15.56 13.43
C THR A 656 -13.82 16.88 14.18
N ASP A 657 -13.21 17.93 13.63
CA ASP A 657 -13.27 19.28 14.21
C ASP A 657 -13.41 20.34 13.12
N ALA A 658 -14.58 20.99 13.04
CA ALA A 658 -14.85 22.03 12.05
C ALA A 658 -14.14 23.38 12.35
N THR A 659 -13.53 23.53 13.52
CA THR A 659 -12.86 24.76 13.97
C THR A 659 -11.34 24.65 13.92
N ASN A 660 -10.78 23.53 14.41
CA ASN A 660 -9.34 23.30 14.47
C ASN A 660 -9.00 22.14 13.54
N ASN A 661 -8.70 22.43 12.28
CA ASN A 661 -8.32 21.43 11.29
C ASN A 661 -7.32 21.97 10.28
N VAL A 662 -6.74 21.05 9.53
CA VAL A 662 -5.89 21.34 8.38
C VAL A 662 -6.75 21.48 7.12
N ASN A 663 -6.42 22.45 6.26
CA ASN A 663 -7.02 22.60 4.93
C ASN A 663 -8.55 22.74 4.87
N ASP A 664 -9.18 23.34 5.89
CA ASP A 664 -10.65 23.42 6.01
C ASP A 664 -11.34 22.04 5.96
N ASP A 665 -10.63 20.96 6.29
CA ASP A 665 -11.11 19.58 6.30
C ASP A 665 -11.32 19.08 7.73
N PRO A 666 -12.58 19.01 8.23
CA PRO A 666 -12.86 18.55 9.58
C PRO A 666 -12.37 17.13 9.90
N ALA A 667 -12.09 16.29 8.89
CA ALA A 667 -11.56 14.93 9.09
C ALA A 667 -10.04 14.90 9.40
N VAL A 668 -9.37 16.06 9.37
CA VAL A 668 -7.97 16.24 9.73
C VAL A 668 -7.87 17.26 10.89
N PRO A 669 -8.43 16.94 12.08
CA PRO A 669 -8.38 17.82 13.22
C PRO A 669 -6.95 18.11 13.69
N THR A 670 -6.75 19.28 14.29
CA THR A 670 -5.50 19.71 14.93
C THR A 670 -5.71 19.84 16.44
N THR A 671 -4.65 19.69 17.23
CA THR A 671 -4.72 19.89 18.68
C THR A 671 -3.46 20.48 19.27
N THR A 672 -3.66 21.29 20.31
CA THR A 672 -2.61 21.83 21.20
C THR A 672 -2.78 21.33 22.65
N VAL A 673 -3.70 20.38 22.88
CA VAL A 673 -4.09 19.94 24.22
C VAL A 673 -3.22 18.77 24.67
N PHE A 674 -2.06 19.12 25.22
CA PHE A 674 -1.02 18.19 25.64
C PHE A 674 -0.94 18.04 27.16
N ASP A 675 -0.70 16.80 27.63
CA ASP A 675 -0.33 16.52 29.00
C ASP A 675 1.19 16.59 29.18
N THR A 676 1.70 17.80 29.43
CA THR A 676 3.15 18.08 29.59
C THR A 676 3.83 17.37 30.77
N SER A 677 3.13 16.52 31.53
CA SER A 677 3.78 15.58 32.44
C SER A 677 4.50 14.44 31.71
N TYR A 678 4.16 14.20 30.45
CA TYR A 678 4.87 13.28 29.57
C TYR A 678 6.02 13.99 28.83
N PRO A 679 7.19 13.35 28.66
CA PRO A 679 8.36 13.94 27.99
C PRO A 679 8.26 13.84 26.46
N LEU A 680 7.11 14.22 25.88
CA LEU A 680 6.81 13.96 24.46
C LEU A 680 6.90 15.19 23.56
N PHE A 681 7.06 16.38 24.14
CA PHE A 681 6.76 17.64 23.45
C PHE A 681 7.99 18.54 23.23
N ASP A 682 9.17 18.09 23.61
CA ASP A 682 10.42 18.75 23.24
C ASP A 682 10.99 18.19 21.95
N ALA A 683 11.91 18.94 21.32
CA ALA A 683 12.62 18.46 20.14
C ALA A 683 13.32 17.12 20.44
N TYR A 684 13.27 16.20 19.50
CA TYR A 684 13.78 14.85 19.64
C TYR A 684 15.29 14.82 19.49
N ASP A 685 16.01 14.11 20.36
CA ASP A 685 17.47 14.06 20.34
C ASP A 685 18.06 12.72 19.85
N GLY A 686 17.19 11.79 19.42
CA GLY A 686 17.58 10.48 18.90
C GLY A 686 17.96 9.46 19.96
N THR A 687 17.95 9.83 21.24
CA THR A 687 18.41 8.98 22.34
C THR A 687 17.27 8.44 23.19
N VAL A 688 17.32 7.13 23.47
CA VAL A 688 16.45 6.52 24.48
C VAL A 688 16.85 7.12 25.83
N THR A 689 15.93 7.85 26.45
CA THR A 689 16.12 8.41 27.80
C THR A 689 16.15 7.26 28.81
N ALA A 690 17.33 6.68 29.00
CA ALA A 690 17.61 5.63 29.98
C ALA A 690 17.50 6.10 31.45
N ASP A 691 16.91 7.27 31.70
CA ASP A 691 16.80 7.86 33.03
C ASP A 691 15.47 7.50 33.68
N ARG A 692 15.33 6.20 33.98
CA ARG A 692 14.31 5.69 34.89
C ARG A 692 14.87 5.51 36.31
N GLY A 693 15.92 6.25 36.65
CA GLY A 693 16.41 6.34 38.03
C GLY A 693 15.41 7.09 38.89
N THR A 694 14.92 6.48 39.97
CA THR A 694 13.99 7.13 40.91
C THR A 694 14.68 7.27 42.26
N ILE A 695 14.88 8.50 42.74
CA ILE A 695 15.47 8.73 44.07
C ILE A 695 14.41 8.61 45.16
N ASP A 696 14.63 7.72 46.15
CA ASP A 696 13.73 7.50 47.29
C ASP A 696 14.44 7.79 48.62
N VAL A 697 13.72 8.34 49.60
CA VAL A 697 14.27 8.59 50.95
C VAL A 697 14.05 7.35 51.84
N GLN A 698 15.11 6.57 52.02
CA GLN A 698 15.04 5.34 52.81
C GLN A 698 15.08 5.57 54.32
N THR A 699 15.86 6.54 54.78
CA THR A 699 16.03 6.79 56.22
C THR A 699 16.39 8.24 56.48
N VAL A 700 15.71 8.85 57.45
CA VAL A 700 16.15 10.11 58.06
C VAL A 700 16.54 9.84 59.51
N HIS A 701 17.79 10.13 59.86
CA HIS A 701 18.30 10.07 61.22
C HIS A 701 18.54 11.49 61.73
N ALA A 702 17.50 12.12 62.28
CA ALA A 702 17.57 13.51 62.77
C ALA A 702 18.25 13.63 64.16
N ASP A 703 17.94 12.72 65.10
CA ASP A 703 18.39 12.81 66.50
C ASP A 703 19.82 12.24 66.69
N ALA A 704 20.83 13.08 66.51
CA ALA A 704 22.23 12.72 66.72
C ALA A 704 22.52 12.33 68.18
N GLN A 705 23.34 11.29 68.39
CA GLN A 705 23.71 10.84 69.72
C GLN A 705 24.54 11.91 70.45
N GLY A 706 23.96 12.56 71.46
CA GLY A 706 24.66 13.48 72.35
C GLY A 706 24.17 14.93 72.20
N ASP A 707 25.10 15.88 72.17
CA ASP A 707 24.79 17.26 71.77
C ASP A 707 24.96 17.33 70.25
N GLU A 708 23.89 17.67 69.52
CA GLU A 708 23.87 17.65 68.04
C GLU A 708 24.94 18.56 67.44
N TYR A 709 25.26 19.67 68.12
CA TYR A 709 26.33 20.58 67.70
C TYR A 709 27.73 19.96 67.77
N ASP A 710 27.90 18.92 68.59
CA ASP A 710 29.17 18.19 68.74
C ASP A 710 29.22 16.91 67.88
N ASN A 711 28.12 16.51 67.23
CA ASN A 711 28.01 15.24 66.48
C ASN A 711 27.18 15.33 65.19
N LEU A 712 27.40 16.37 64.37
CA LEU A 712 26.65 16.61 63.12
C LEU A 712 26.75 15.51 62.05
N ASN A 713 27.72 14.59 62.14
CA ASN A 713 27.78 13.47 61.20
C ASN A 713 26.84 12.32 61.61
N ASP A 714 26.30 12.34 62.81
CA ASP A 714 25.27 11.40 63.28
C ASP A 714 23.87 11.95 63.03
N GLU A 715 23.75 13.04 62.26
CA GLU A 715 22.52 13.52 61.65
C GLU A 715 22.66 13.34 60.12
N TYR A 716 21.78 12.54 59.49
CA TYR A 716 21.92 12.18 58.07
C TYR A 716 20.61 11.72 57.40
N VAL A 717 20.60 11.74 56.07
CA VAL A 717 19.56 11.13 55.21
C VAL A 717 20.19 10.07 54.31
N VAL A 718 19.51 8.94 54.13
CA VAL A 718 19.90 7.88 53.18
C VAL A 718 18.94 7.90 52.00
N PHE A 719 19.50 8.03 50.81
CA PHE A 719 18.78 7.94 49.54
C PHE A 719 19.08 6.60 48.87
N GLU A 720 18.10 6.04 48.17
CA GLU A 720 18.24 4.87 47.30
C GLU A 720 17.85 5.24 45.88
N ASN A 721 18.56 4.70 44.89
CA ASN A 721 18.01 4.62 43.54
C ASN A 721 17.04 3.44 43.46
N ALA A 722 15.75 3.72 43.63
CA ALA A 722 14.66 2.76 43.56
C ALA A 722 14.15 2.52 42.12
N GLY A 723 14.81 3.13 41.13
CA GLY A 723 14.54 2.94 39.71
C GLY A 723 15.09 1.63 39.16
N ASP A 724 15.05 1.48 37.84
CA ASP A 724 15.57 0.33 37.09
C ASP A 724 16.79 0.66 36.20
N GLY A 725 17.24 1.92 36.18
CA GLY A 725 18.47 2.41 35.55
C GLY A 725 19.42 3.14 36.51
N ASP A 726 20.68 3.35 36.10
CA ASP A 726 21.65 4.18 36.85
C ASP A 726 21.14 5.64 36.89
N LEU A 727 21.21 6.29 38.06
CA LEU A 727 20.69 7.65 38.26
C LEU A 727 21.83 8.66 38.36
N ASP A 728 21.94 9.59 37.39
CA ASP A 728 22.89 10.71 37.47
C ASP A 728 22.29 11.85 38.30
N LEU A 729 22.85 12.09 39.48
CA LEU A 729 22.39 13.14 40.40
C LEU A 729 23.06 14.50 40.12
N THR A 730 23.71 14.68 38.97
CA THR A 730 24.30 15.96 38.57
C THR A 730 23.24 17.06 38.52
N GLY A 731 23.38 18.09 39.36
CA GLY A 731 22.44 19.21 39.40
C GLY A 731 21.26 19.02 40.37
N TYR A 732 21.06 17.81 40.92
CA TYR A 732 20.04 17.56 41.93
C TYR A 732 20.33 18.34 43.22
N THR A 733 19.26 18.71 43.93
CA THR A 733 19.36 19.38 45.23
C THR A 733 18.44 18.77 46.28
N VAL A 734 18.85 18.84 47.55
CA VAL A 734 18.06 18.43 48.72
C VAL A 734 17.79 19.66 49.57
N THR A 735 16.55 19.84 50.03
CA THR A 735 16.17 20.95 50.92
C THR A 735 15.42 20.48 52.16
N ASP A 736 15.55 21.23 53.26
CA ASP A 736 14.72 21.11 54.47
C ASP A 736 13.45 21.98 54.43
N GLU A 737 12.57 21.90 55.44
CA GLU A 737 11.32 22.69 55.53
C GLU A 737 11.57 24.22 55.59
N VAL A 738 12.80 24.68 55.86
CA VAL A 738 13.17 26.09 55.95
C VAL A 738 14.16 26.55 54.86
N ASP A 739 14.19 25.84 53.73
CA ASP A 739 14.94 26.13 52.51
C ASP A 739 16.48 26.11 52.67
N GLN A 740 17.03 25.35 53.62
CA GLN A 740 18.46 25.02 53.60
C GLN A 740 18.73 23.99 52.51
N GLN A 741 19.65 24.29 51.59
CA GLN A 741 19.89 23.48 50.41
C GLN A 741 21.28 22.81 50.39
N TYR A 742 21.30 21.56 49.93
CA TYR A 742 22.48 20.80 49.50
C TYR A 742 22.39 20.54 48.00
N ALA A 743 23.51 20.55 47.29
CA ALA A 743 23.59 20.16 45.89
C ALA A 743 24.51 18.94 45.77
N PHE A 744 24.08 17.92 45.02
CA PHE A 744 24.89 16.75 44.75
C PHE A 744 26.14 17.13 43.91
N PRO A 745 27.27 16.43 44.06
CA PRO A 745 28.46 16.70 43.26
C PRO A 745 28.26 16.42 41.77
N ASP A 746 28.84 17.25 40.89
CA ASP A 746 28.83 17.00 39.45
C ASP A 746 29.42 15.62 39.11
N GLY A 747 28.69 14.84 38.31
CA GLY A 747 29.06 13.49 37.89
C GLY A 747 28.85 12.40 38.94
N PHE A 748 28.02 12.65 39.96
CA PHE A 748 27.68 11.65 40.97
C PHE A 748 26.56 10.73 40.45
N VAL A 749 26.90 9.49 40.13
CA VAL A 749 25.97 8.48 39.61
C VAL A 749 25.68 7.44 40.69
N LEU A 750 24.41 7.15 40.93
CA LEU A 750 23.92 6.14 41.87
C LEU A 750 23.34 4.95 41.09
N GLY A 751 23.99 3.79 41.21
CA GLY A 751 23.54 2.58 40.51
C GLY A 751 22.19 2.04 41.03
N VAL A 752 21.54 1.18 40.25
CA VAL A 752 20.24 0.57 40.61
C VAL A 752 20.31 -0.15 41.97
N GLY A 753 19.45 0.26 42.91
CA GLY A 753 19.40 -0.28 44.28
C GLY A 753 20.58 0.10 45.18
N ASP A 754 21.52 0.90 44.69
CA ASP A 754 22.59 1.46 45.53
C ASP A 754 22.03 2.60 46.40
N THR A 755 22.73 2.85 47.51
CA THR A 755 22.35 3.87 48.49
C THR A 755 23.49 4.84 48.75
N VAL A 756 23.14 6.12 48.97
CA VAL A 756 24.08 7.17 49.38
C VAL A 756 23.58 7.83 50.66
N THR A 757 24.49 8.07 51.59
CA THR A 757 24.20 8.75 52.86
C THR A 757 24.69 10.20 52.82
N LEU A 758 23.79 11.16 52.99
CA LEU A 758 24.12 12.58 53.15
C LEU A 758 24.18 12.93 54.64
N HIS A 759 25.40 13.15 55.14
CA HIS A 759 25.66 13.62 56.51
C HIS A 759 25.58 15.14 56.61
N THR A 760 24.95 15.67 57.66
CA THR A 760 24.88 17.12 57.89
C THR A 760 26.25 17.76 58.12
N GLY A 761 27.14 17.07 58.85
CA GLY A 761 28.43 17.62 59.24
C GLY A 761 29.48 17.58 58.11
N SER A 762 30.74 17.36 58.48
CA SER A 762 31.88 17.49 57.54
C SER A 762 32.68 16.20 57.41
N GLY A 763 33.22 15.97 56.22
CA GLY A 763 33.96 14.76 55.87
C GLY A 763 34.66 14.88 54.52
N THR A 764 34.89 13.74 53.88
CA THR A 764 35.40 13.65 52.50
C THR A 764 34.43 12.77 51.74
N ASP A 765 33.86 13.30 50.66
CA ASP A 765 32.87 12.61 49.87
C ASP A 765 33.44 11.33 49.25
N THR A 766 32.59 10.31 49.17
CA THR A 766 32.84 9.00 48.54
C THR A 766 31.57 8.56 47.83
N ASP A 767 31.64 7.46 47.08
CA ASP A 767 30.50 6.90 46.33
C ASP A 767 29.29 6.55 47.23
N THR A 768 29.48 6.36 48.55
CA THR A 768 28.40 5.98 49.50
C THR A 768 28.11 7.02 50.58
N ASP A 769 28.96 8.04 50.72
CA ASP A 769 28.91 8.99 51.84
C ASP A 769 29.23 10.40 51.33
N LEU A 770 28.26 11.31 51.48
CA LEU A 770 28.34 12.72 51.13
C LEU A 770 28.23 13.59 52.39
N TYR A 771 28.84 14.78 52.36
CA TYR A 771 28.88 15.68 53.52
C TYR A 771 28.43 17.09 53.16
N TRP A 772 27.34 17.55 53.79
CA TRP A 772 26.79 18.90 53.59
C TRP A 772 27.78 19.99 54.03
N GLY A 773 28.62 19.71 55.02
CA GLY A 773 29.58 20.68 55.56
C GLY A 773 28.91 21.76 56.41
N SER A 774 27.70 21.50 56.92
CA SER A 774 26.98 22.43 57.78
C SER A 774 27.68 22.60 59.14
N SER A 775 27.48 23.76 59.75
CA SER A 775 27.97 24.08 61.10
C SER A 775 26.88 24.03 62.17
N SER A 776 25.67 23.64 61.79
CA SER A 776 24.48 23.50 62.63
C SER A 776 23.63 22.32 62.14
N PRO A 777 22.80 21.73 63.03
CA PRO A 777 21.84 20.69 62.62
C PRO A 777 20.89 21.21 61.53
N ILE A 778 20.50 20.33 60.61
CA ILE A 778 19.56 20.62 59.51
C ILE A 778 18.20 20.00 59.81
N TRP A 779 18.18 18.75 60.28
CA TRP A 779 16.99 17.91 60.34
C TRP A 779 16.35 17.98 61.73
N ASN A 780 15.14 18.52 61.83
CA ASN A 780 14.50 18.74 63.14
C ASN A 780 14.00 17.42 63.78
N ASN A 781 14.45 17.13 65.01
CA ASN A 781 14.03 15.94 65.80
C ASN A 781 12.53 15.84 66.09
N SER A 782 11.79 16.94 65.97
CA SER A 782 10.34 16.97 66.22
C SER A 782 9.49 16.80 64.97
N GLY A 783 10.13 16.53 63.83
CA GLY A 783 9.55 16.40 62.50
C GLY A 783 10.08 17.49 61.57
N ASP A 784 10.33 17.11 60.32
CA ASP A 784 10.83 17.94 59.23
C ASP A 784 10.43 17.32 57.88
N THR A 785 10.70 18.01 56.77
CA THR A 785 10.47 17.52 55.42
C THR A 785 11.77 17.55 54.62
N VAL A 786 12.15 16.41 54.04
CA VAL A 786 13.19 16.30 53.02
C VAL A 786 12.52 16.47 51.66
N SER A 787 12.94 17.45 50.88
CA SER A 787 12.49 17.64 49.49
C SER A 787 13.67 17.52 48.54
N VAL A 788 13.57 16.69 47.51
CA VAL A 788 14.60 16.50 46.49
C VAL A 788 14.10 17.11 45.18
N TYR A 789 14.93 17.95 44.58
CA TYR A 789 14.68 18.55 43.28
C TYR A 789 15.69 18.05 42.27
N ASP A 790 15.25 17.75 41.05
CA ASP A 790 16.12 17.41 39.92
C ASP A 790 16.90 18.62 39.39
N GLU A 791 17.70 18.42 38.34
CA GLU A 791 18.52 19.46 37.70
C GLU A 791 17.70 20.58 37.03
N THR A 792 16.43 20.32 36.72
CA THR A 792 15.48 21.31 36.18
C THR A 792 14.81 22.13 37.29
N GLY A 793 14.91 21.68 38.54
CA GLY A 793 14.27 22.28 39.70
C GLY A 793 12.86 21.75 39.98
N THR A 794 12.51 20.59 39.43
CA THR A 794 11.22 19.90 39.69
C THR A 794 11.34 19.04 40.95
N LEU A 795 10.31 19.05 41.80
CA LEU A 795 10.26 18.22 43.01
C LEU A 795 10.04 16.76 42.60
N VAL A 796 11.03 15.91 42.84
CA VAL A 796 11.02 14.49 42.46
C VAL A 796 10.81 13.55 43.63
N GLU A 797 11.12 13.97 44.86
CA GLU A 797 10.87 13.19 46.07
C GLU A 797 10.57 14.11 47.26
N GLU A 798 9.59 13.74 48.09
CA GLU A 798 9.21 14.47 49.30
C GLU A 798 8.90 13.51 50.45
N TYR A 799 9.68 13.62 51.54
CA TYR A 799 9.57 12.74 52.69
C TYR A 799 9.45 13.52 54.01
N THR A 800 8.35 13.32 54.73
CA THR A 800 8.10 13.93 56.05
C THR A 800 8.08 12.84 57.13
N TYR A 801 8.79 13.05 58.24
CA TYR A 801 8.98 12.04 59.31
C TYR A 801 8.50 12.46 60.71
#